data_AF-A0A951TGD0-F1
#
_entry.id   AF-A0A951TGD0-F1
#
_cell.length_a   1.000
_cell.length_b   1.000
_cell.length_c   1.000
_cell.angle_alpha   90.00
_cell.angle_beta   90.00
_cell.angle_gamma   90.00
#
_symmetry.space_group_name_H-M   'P 1'
#
loop_
_entity.id
_entity.type
_entity.pdbx_description
1 polymer ?
#
loop_
_entity_poly.entity_id
_entity_poly.type
_entity_poly.pdbx_seq_one_letter_code
_entity_poly.pdbx_strand_id
1 'polypeptide(L)'
;MRSFLPLCILITLAILPVFVAMATVAEEGQSVETVPWNDYQGEMVSFPGPWAFEIPRPHIILVSDEQLEALADPDRIVDTSLTFDKREESLRQICERAKAAGQRTLIFAFDHFFAQYRPGQEGKPRRLTPDKQEYIDRIAAISKFAADYGLGLELSLLSPLEIGPGYAADTGEQGVWMHYRKGLRDPKSGAYSVQLWRQQRWANNKGPLELKDGGVRVFAFRERSLGGTPYSVVSPGDITEITETAKVEVFEDLTSGSGEYQAVRVRVHGEGMADGRDRVMVVQQYLTPEMDYFSDKALPYLKALGDRYADAGVRLNGLYSDEMHIQQDWHYHGHHDNGEFALRYVSPGFAARFAAAYGPEYADFAKYLVYFIRGQEDTANDLRAKSGRMHVMGASPEDIRRTALLRSRYYKLLQDGVVDLFTEAKRHLEGRMGHRLETRAHATWAESPTIDRWDTGRLPHAQNQYEYTSNFVWSCTVHQAAAACHDYFKWGDYLTGNGNDHAEGGWLDRNYTGLSLACSTGILNEVPYSYGAHWGMPNEVSERRTALMDTFGAAGRSFFGMVHDMAHRDVEVMMLYPLDLVAVDERFGSWMNQYAYANQITQAKLVEMGRVENGAVVVGGRRFTTLCALFEPFPSPKLLDMMRDLAESGGRVVWSGPPPVLDAEGNPALERWQALTG
;
A
#
# COMPACT_ATOMS: atom_id res chain seq x y z
N MET A 1 4.33 -45.13 -81.47
CA MET A 1 5.49 -44.38 -82.02
C MET A 1 5.19 -42.89 -81.85
N ARG A 2 5.26 -42.46 -80.57
CA ARG A 2 6.10 -41.38 -80.01
C ARG A 2 5.60 -40.00 -80.44
N SER A 3 4.77 -39.39 -79.59
CA SER A 3 3.41 -38.95 -79.95
C SER A 3 3.02 -37.55 -79.41
N PHE A 4 2.32 -36.77 -80.25
CA PHE A 4 1.06 -36.02 -80.04
C PHE A 4 0.84 -34.97 -78.91
N LEU A 5 0.17 -33.87 -79.32
CA LEU A 5 -0.82 -33.01 -78.60
C LEU A 5 -1.70 -33.76 -77.53
N PRO A 6 -2.56 -33.11 -76.69
CA PRO A 6 -2.76 -31.68 -76.31
C PRO A 6 -3.25 -31.42 -74.84
N LEU A 7 -3.67 -30.17 -74.57
CA LEU A 7 -4.87 -29.72 -73.83
C LEU A 7 -5.12 -30.03 -72.32
N CYS A 8 -5.39 -28.93 -71.61
CA CYS A 8 -6.56 -28.68 -70.75
C CYS A 8 -6.65 -29.16 -69.28
N ILE A 9 -6.78 -28.13 -68.41
CA ILE A 9 -7.92 -27.89 -67.51
C ILE A 9 -8.01 -28.66 -66.16
N LEU A 10 -8.07 -27.83 -65.09
CA LEU A 10 -8.76 -27.96 -63.79
C LEU A 10 -8.18 -28.82 -62.65
N ILE A 11 -8.06 -28.14 -61.49
CA ILE A 11 -8.43 -28.55 -60.09
C ILE A 11 -7.29 -28.67 -59.04
N THR A 12 -7.28 -27.66 -58.12
CA THR A 12 -6.93 -27.64 -56.66
C THR A 12 -5.47 -27.93 -56.22
N LEU A 13 -4.85 -27.36 -55.17
CA LEU A 13 -5.20 -26.66 -53.90
C LEU A 13 -4.04 -25.64 -53.59
N ALA A 14 -4.24 -24.39 -53.13
CA ALA A 14 -4.45 -23.92 -51.73
C ALA A 14 -3.42 -24.52 -50.73
N ILE A 15 -2.62 -23.78 -49.93
CA ILE A 15 -2.91 -22.69 -48.98
C ILE A 15 -1.60 -21.92 -48.70
N LEU A 16 -1.62 -20.58 -48.74
CA LEU A 16 -0.62 -19.69 -48.11
C LEU A 16 -1.39 -18.54 -47.46
N PRO A 17 -1.29 -18.28 -46.14
CA PRO A 17 -2.08 -17.25 -45.52
C PRO A 17 -1.42 -15.88 -45.71
N VAL A 18 -2.22 -15.01 -46.32
CA VAL A 18 -2.23 -13.55 -46.18
C VAL A 18 -2.40 -13.20 -44.70
N PHE A 19 -1.60 -12.28 -44.17
CA PHE A 19 -2.06 -11.40 -43.09
C PHE A 19 -1.85 -9.94 -43.48
N VAL A 20 -2.98 -9.25 -43.44
CA VAL A 20 -3.23 -7.85 -43.73
C VAL A 20 -2.50 -6.98 -42.71
N ALA A 21 -1.79 -5.98 -43.21
CA ALA A 21 -1.24 -4.89 -42.41
C ALA A 21 -2.40 -4.12 -41.74
N MET A 22 -2.64 -4.39 -40.47
CA MET A 22 -3.29 -3.42 -39.59
C MET A 22 -2.23 -2.41 -39.18
N ALA A 23 -2.32 -1.20 -39.74
CA ALA A 23 -1.60 -0.05 -39.25
C ALA A 23 -2.08 0.24 -37.81
N THR A 24 -1.29 -0.19 -36.83
CA THR A 24 -1.30 0.43 -35.52
C THR A 24 -0.72 1.83 -35.68
N VAL A 25 -1.52 2.84 -35.37
CA VAL A 25 -1.05 4.21 -35.15
C VAL A 25 -0.09 4.12 -33.96
N ALA A 26 1.20 3.95 -34.26
CA ALA A 26 2.25 4.30 -33.32
C ALA A 26 2.19 5.82 -33.22
N GLU A 27 1.66 6.33 -32.10
CA GLU A 27 1.95 7.71 -31.70
C GLU A 27 3.47 7.86 -31.71
N GLU A 28 3.94 8.74 -32.58
CA GLU A 28 5.31 9.22 -32.57
C GLU A 28 5.62 9.65 -31.14
N GLY A 29 6.53 8.92 -30.49
CA GLY A 29 7.05 9.28 -29.19
C GLY A 29 7.65 10.68 -29.27
N GLN A 30 6.87 11.68 -28.87
CA GLN A 30 7.43 12.90 -28.34
C GLN A 30 8.39 12.46 -27.25
N SER A 31 9.67 12.79 -27.41
CA SER A 31 10.57 12.87 -26.27
C SER A 31 9.86 13.76 -25.26
N VAL A 32 9.32 13.18 -24.19
CA VAL A 32 8.81 13.97 -23.06
C VAL A 32 10.02 14.77 -22.61
N GLU A 33 10.03 16.07 -22.93
CA GLU A 33 10.98 16.99 -22.30
C GLU A 33 10.81 16.78 -20.80
N THR A 34 11.83 16.19 -20.17
CA THR A 34 11.79 15.93 -18.74
C THR A 34 11.67 17.28 -18.05
N VAL A 35 10.50 17.52 -17.47
CA VAL A 35 10.19 18.71 -16.69
C VAL A 35 11.31 18.92 -15.65
N PRO A 36 11.93 20.12 -15.56
CA PRO A 36 13.12 20.32 -14.74
C PRO A 36 12.81 20.26 -13.24
N TRP A 37 13.81 19.92 -12.42
CA TRP A 37 13.71 20.08 -10.97
C TRP A 37 13.59 21.56 -10.57
N ASN A 38 12.78 21.84 -9.56
CA ASN A 38 12.65 23.17 -8.96
C ASN A 38 13.78 23.43 -7.95
N ASP A 39 15.03 23.35 -8.43
CA ASP A 39 16.23 23.53 -7.60
C ASP A 39 16.35 24.99 -7.13
N TYR A 40 16.67 25.16 -5.85
CA TYR A 40 16.91 26.50 -5.32
C TYR A 40 18.34 26.94 -5.62
N GLN A 41 18.47 28.09 -6.30
CA GLN A 41 19.74 28.77 -6.54
C GLN A 41 19.71 30.13 -5.87
N GLY A 42 20.46 30.26 -4.77
CA GLY A 42 20.76 31.56 -4.18
C GLY A 42 21.95 32.23 -4.88
N GLU A 43 22.33 33.43 -4.44
CA GLU A 43 23.42 34.20 -5.06
C GLU A 43 24.80 33.51 -4.95
N MET A 44 25.02 32.71 -3.90
CA MET A 44 26.31 32.06 -3.61
C MET A 44 26.24 30.53 -3.49
N VAL A 45 25.06 29.96 -3.26
CA VAL A 45 24.88 28.53 -2.96
C VAL A 45 23.64 28.02 -3.70
N SER A 46 23.72 26.79 -4.21
CA SER A 46 22.59 26.06 -4.77
C SER A 46 22.31 24.80 -3.95
N PHE A 47 21.05 24.35 -3.96
CA PHE A 47 20.60 23.16 -3.22
C PHE A 47 19.98 22.14 -4.20
N PRO A 48 20.79 21.53 -5.07
CA PRO A 48 20.31 20.54 -6.03
C PRO A 48 20.04 19.19 -5.37
N GLY A 49 19.11 18.42 -5.93
CA GLY A 49 18.88 17.02 -5.55
C GLY A 49 18.69 16.82 -4.03
N PRO A 50 19.48 15.97 -3.35
CA PRO A 50 19.28 15.66 -1.94
C PRO A 50 19.44 16.88 -1.02
N TRP A 51 20.21 17.90 -1.43
CA TRP A 51 20.42 19.11 -0.63
C TRP A 51 19.14 19.96 -0.49
N ALA A 52 18.16 19.82 -1.40
CA ALA A 52 16.87 20.47 -1.27
C ALA A 52 16.09 20.03 -0.01
N PHE A 53 16.47 18.88 0.58
CA PHE A 53 15.94 18.37 1.84
C PHE A 53 16.37 19.16 3.08
N GLU A 54 17.48 19.88 3.00
CA GLU A 54 18.01 20.72 4.08
C GLU A 54 17.36 22.10 4.16
N ILE A 55 16.59 22.52 3.15
CA ILE A 55 15.90 23.82 3.17
C ILE A 55 14.71 23.73 4.14
N PRO A 56 14.69 24.51 5.24
CA PRO A 56 13.61 24.45 6.22
C PRO A 56 12.27 24.90 5.61
N ARG A 57 11.19 24.28 6.07
CA ARG A 57 9.82 24.57 5.64
C ARG A 57 8.96 24.81 6.88
N PRO A 58 8.32 25.98 7.05
CA PRO A 58 7.27 26.15 8.02
C PRO A 58 6.07 25.29 7.59
N HIS A 59 5.26 24.87 8.56
CA HIS A 59 4.07 24.07 8.33
C HIS A 59 2.84 24.74 8.95
N ILE A 60 1.71 24.52 8.30
CA ILE A 60 0.36 24.68 8.84
C ILE A 60 -0.31 23.32 8.70
N ILE A 61 -0.56 22.65 9.83
CA ILE A 61 -1.30 21.40 9.87
C ILE A 61 -2.66 21.69 10.44
N LEU A 62 -3.70 21.48 9.65
CA LEU A 62 -5.10 21.68 10.02
C LEU A 62 -5.69 20.41 10.63
N VAL A 63 -6.58 20.58 11.60
CA VAL A 63 -7.36 19.49 12.20
C VAL A 63 -8.87 19.66 11.98
N SER A 64 -9.31 20.79 11.41
CA SER A 64 -10.73 21.06 11.13
C SER A 64 -10.95 22.09 10.00
N ASP A 65 -12.14 22.04 9.40
CA ASP A 65 -12.57 23.01 8.38
C ASP A 65 -12.60 24.44 8.92
N GLU A 66 -12.96 24.64 10.19
CA GLU A 66 -13.00 25.96 10.84
C GLU A 66 -11.65 26.66 10.81
N GLN A 67 -10.55 25.90 10.94
CA GLN A 67 -9.21 26.47 10.84
C GLN A 67 -8.89 26.92 9.40
N LEU A 68 -9.27 26.14 8.40
CA LEU A 68 -9.12 26.53 6.99
C LEU A 68 -9.94 27.81 6.69
N GLU A 69 -11.17 27.88 7.20
CA GLU A 69 -12.03 29.04 7.05
C GLU A 69 -11.48 30.27 7.77
N ALA A 70 -10.91 30.09 8.97
CA ALA A 70 -10.28 31.16 9.73
C ALA A 70 -9.07 31.75 9.00
N LEU A 71 -8.26 30.91 8.35
CA LEU A 71 -7.09 31.33 7.57
C LEU A 71 -7.42 32.10 6.28
N ALA A 72 -8.70 32.19 5.90
CA ALA A 72 -9.13 33.11 4.85
C ALA A 72 -8.93 34.59 5.23
N ASP A 73 -8.89 34.89 6.54
CA ASP A 73 -8.38 36.15 7.07
C ASP A 73 -6.90 35.94 7.48
N PRO A 74 -5.93 36.53 6.76
CA PRO A 74 -4.51 36.28 6.98
C PRO A 74 -4.00 36.80 8.34
N ASP A 75 -4.75 37.67 9.00
CA ASP A 75 -4.43 38.26 10.30
C ASP A 75 -5.10 37.51 11.46
N ARG A 76 -6.01 36.58 11.17
CA ARG A 76 -6.68 35.78 12.18
C ARG A 76 -5.73 34.73 12.77
N ILE A 77 -5.65 34.72 14.10
CA ILE A 77 -4.84 33.77 14.84
C ILE A 77 -5.56 32.41 14.91
N VAL A 78 -4.82 31.33 14.65
CA VAL A 78 -5.28 29.95 14.79
C VAL A 78 -4.30 29.12 15.62
N ASP A 79 -4.81 28.13 16.35
CA ASP A 79 -3.98 27.18 17.09
C ASP A 79 -3.33 26.17 16.12
N THR A 80 -2.01 26.25 15.98
CA THR A 80 -1.19 25.40 15.12
C THR A 80 -0.33 24.41 15.91
N SER A 81 -0.65 24.18 17.18
CA SER A 81 0.13 23.33 18.08
C SER A 81 0.24 21.90 17.52
N LEU A 82 1.46 21.34 17.58
CA LEU A 82 1.74 19.92 17.26
C LEU A 82 2.24 19.15 18.48
N THR A 83 2.39 19.83 19.62
CA THR A 83 2.78 19.27 20.91
C THR A 83 1.92 19.94 21.99
N PHE A 84 2.17 19.61 23.26
CA PHE A 84 1.53 20.31 24.38
C PHE A 84 2.00 21.76 24.54
N ASP A 85 3.09 22.17 23.86
CA ASP A 85 3.51 23.55 23.83
C ASP A 85 2.63 24.33 22.86
N LYS A 86 1.90 25.31 23.41
CA LYS A 86 0.93 26.08 22.63
C LYS A 86 1.60 26.99 21.62
N ARG A 87 1.11 26.93 20.38
CA ARG A 87 1.55 27.75 19.26
C ARG A 87 0.37 28.34 18.50
N GLU A 88 0.11 29.61 18.74
CA GLU A 88 -1.00 30.36 18.15
C GLU A 88 -0.42 31.46 17.25
N GLU A 89 -0.64 31.33 15.94
CA GLU A 89 -0.10 32.26 14.94
C GLU A 89 -1.13 32.50 13.83
N SER A 90 -1.02 33.64 13.18
CA SER A 90 -1.74 33.97 11.93
C SER A 90 -0.93 33.55 10.71
N LEU A 91 -1.60 33.44 9.55
CA LEU A 91 -0.93 33.17 8.28
C LEU A 91 0.15 34.23 8.00
N ARG A 92 -0.14 35.51 8.26
CA ARG A 92 0.81 36.62 8.10
C ARG A 92 2.09 36.41 8.91
N GLN A 93 1.95 36.11 10.21
CA GLN A 93 3.11 35.91 11.10
C GLN A 93 4.00 34.75 10.62
N ILE A 94 3.38 33.65 10.17
CA ILE A 94 4.11 32.51 9.61
C ILE A 94 4.87 32.92 8.34
N CYS A 95 4.21 33.62 7.41
CA CYS A 95 4.83 34.08 6.16
C CYS A 95 5.95 35.10 6.38
N GLU A 96 5.79 36.04 7.31
CA GLU A 96 6.81 37.03 7.67
C GLU A 96 8.06 36.38 8.27
N ARG A 97 7.86 35.42 9.19
CA ARG A 97 8.96 34.64 9.77
C ARG A 97 9.66 33.79 8.71
N ALA A 98 8.90 33.17 7.82
CA ALA A 98 9.43 32.35 6.74
C ALA A 98 10.30 33.17 5.78
N LYS A 99 9.81 34.34 5.37
CA LYS A 99 10.55 35.30 4.54
C LYS A 99 11.82 35.78 5.23
N ALA A 100 11.75 36.11 6.53
CA ALA A 100 12.91 36.53 7.31
C ALA A 100 13.98 35.42 7.42
N ALA A 101 13.55 34.16 7.43
CA ALA A 101 14.43 32.99 7.46
C ALA A 101 14.90 32.52 6.06
N GLY A 102 14.51 33.20 4.97
CA GLY A 102 14.87 32.81 3.61
C GLY A 102 14.20 31.50 3.13
N GLN A 103 13.09 31.12 3.76
CA GLN A 103 12.31 29.94 3.37
C GLN A 103 11.48 30.23 2.12
N ARG A 104 11.23 29.20 1.30
CA ARG A 104 10.53 29.34 0.00
C ARG A 104 9.25 28.52 -0.13
N THR A 105 9.01 27.60 0.79
CA THR A 105 7.90 26.64 0.70
C THR A 105 7.19 26.58 2.03
N LEU A 106 5.88 26.77 2.04
CA LEU A 106 5.00 26.54 3.18
C LEU A 106 4.31 25.18 3.03
N ILE A 107 4.51 24.27 3.98
CA ILE A 107 3.74 23.02 4.04
C ILE A 107 2.34 23.34 4.55
N PHE A 108 1.34 22.83 3.85
CA PHE A 108 -0.06 22.98 4.23
C PHE A 108 -0.77 21.65 4.06
N ALA A 109 -1.18 21.05 5.18
CA ALA A 109 -1.78 19.72 5.20
C ALA A 109 -2.92 19.62 6.20
N PHE A 110 -3.74 18.60 6.04
CA PHE A 110 -4.71 18.20 7.04
C PHE A 110 -4.21 16.92 7.71
N ASP A 111 -4.20 16.93 9.04
CA ASP A 111 -3.87 15.77 9.83
C ASP A 111 -4.62 15.79 11.17
N HIS A 112 -5.60 14.91 11.28
CA HIS A 112 -6.47 14.75 12.42
C HIS A 112 -5.73 14.32 13.69
N PHE A 113 -4.56 13.69 13.56
CA PHE A 113 -3.79 13.20 14.70
C PHE A 113 -3.51 14.31 15.71
N PHE A 114 -3.21 15.52 15.22
CA PHE A 114 -2.88 16.67 16.06
C PHE A 114 -4.08 17.31 16.78
N ALA A 115 -5.31 16.83 16.56
CA ALA A 115 -6.48 17.30 17.28
C ALA A 115 -6.32 17.09 18.81
N GLN A 116 -5.59 16.07 19.23
CA GLN A 116 -5.29 15.79 20.64
C GLN A 116 -4.54 16.92 21.37
N TYR A 117 -3.85 17.80 20.64
CA TYR A 117 -3.15 18.96 21.20
C TYR A 117 -4.01 20.25 21.18
N ARG A 118 -5.23 20.16 20.64
CA ARG A 118 -6.10 21.30 20.33
C ARG A 118 -7.52 21.06 20.85
N PRO A 119 -7.75 21.21 22.17
CA PRO A 119 -9.03 20.95 22.80
C PRO A 119 -10.19 21.66 22.09
N GLY A 120 -11.30 20.94 21.86
CA GLY A 120 -12.48 21.48 21.18
C GLY A 120 -12.45 21.36 19.65
N GLN A 121 -11.42 20.74 19.07
CA GLN A 121 -11.38 20.39 17.64
C GLN A 121 -11.71 18.92 17.35
N GLU A 122 -11.80 18.08 18.38
CA GLU A 122 -12.09 16.65 18.30
C GLU A 122 -13.46 16.34 17.69
N GLY A 123 -13.55 15.26 16.92
CA GLY A 123 -14.81 14.71 16.38
C GLY A 123 -15.56 15.59 15.38
N LYS A 124 -14.95 16.68 14.89
CA LYS A 124 -15.57 17.56 13.88
C LYS A 124 -15.45 16.93 12.49
N PRO A 125 -16.57 16.71 11.77
CA PRO A 125 -16.52 16.11 10.44
C PRO A 125 -15.89 17.08 9.45
N ARG A 126 -15.04 16.54 8.58
CA ARG A 126 -14.41 17.29 7.49
C ARG A 126 -15.34 17.32 6.28
N ARG A 127 -15.73 18.51 5.84
CA ARG A 127 -16.52 18.75 4.62
C ARG A 127 -15.65 19.32 3.51
N LEU A 128 -14.59 20.06 3.82
CA LEU A 128 -13.69 20.66 2.85
C LEU A 128 -12.54 19.69 2.53
N THR A 129 -12.77 18.82 1.54
CA THR A 129 -11.77 17.90 0.99
C THR A 129 -11.05 18.52 -0.21
N PRO A 130 -9.81 18.09 -0.55
CA PRO A 130 -9.01 18.69 -1.62
C PRO A 130 -9.67 18.63 -2.99
N ASP A 131 -10.64 17.74 -3.16
CA ASP A 131 -11.31 17.48 -4.43
C ASP A 131 -12.59 18.31 -4.67
N LYS A 132 -12.92 19.22 -3.73
CA LYS A 132 -14.05 20.15 -3.83
C LYS A 132 -13.63 21.56 -4.21
N GLN A 133 -14.40 22.21 -5.08
CA GLN A 133 -14.12 23.58 -5.54
C GLN A 133 -13.99 24.59 -4.38
N GLU A 134 -14.83 24.49 -3.36
CA GLU A 134 -14.76 25.37 -2.19
C GLU A 134 -13.43 25.28 -1.43
N TYR A 135 -12.81 24.09 -1.38
CA TYR A 135 -11.47 23.93 -0.79
C TYR A 135 -10.41 24.55 -1.70
N ILE A 136 -10.49 24.31 -3.02
CA ILE A 136 -9.56 24.86 -4.02
C ILE A 136 -9.54 26.39 -3.96
N ASP A 137 -10.70 27.04 -3.91
CA ASP A 137 -10.81 28.49 -3.85
C ASP A 137 -10.13 29.08 -2.60
N ARG A 138 -10.22 28.39 -1.45
CA ARG A 138 -9.57 28.79 -0.21
C ARG A 138 -8.06 28.61 -0.27
N ILE A 139 -7.59 27.49 -0.79
CA ILE A 139 -6.16 27.26 -0.99
C ILE A 139 -5.58 28.25 -1.99
N ALA A 140 -6.29 28.61 -3.05
CA ALA A 140 -5.88 29.62 -4.01
C ALA A 140 -5.70 31.00 -3.34
N ALA A 141 -6.62 31.40 -2.46
CA ALA A 141 -6.49 32.63 -1.68
C ALA A 141 -5.25 32.61 -0.75
N ILE A 142 -5.03 31.50 -0.04
CA ILE A 142 -3.85 31.31 0.83
C ILE A 142 -2.56 31.32 0.01
N SER A 143 -2.54 30.62 -1.13
CA SER A 143 -1.39 30.56 -2.03
C SER A 143 -1.02 31.93 -2.57
N LYS A 144 -2.03 32.71 -3.00
CA LYS A 144 -1.84 34.07 -3.48
C LYS A 144 -1.23 34.96 -2.39
N PHE A 145 -1.74 34.90 -1.16
CA PHE A 145 -1.19 35.67 -0.05
C PHE A 145 0.26 35.25 0.27
N ALA A 146 0.54 33.94 0.37
CA ALA A 146 1.88 33.43 0.64
C ALA A 146 2.89 33.81 -0.47
N ALA A 147 2.44 33.92 -1.72
CA ALA A 147 3.28 34.31 -2.85
C ALA A 147 3.83 35.75 -2.73
N ASP A 148 3.12 36.68 -2.09
CA ASP A 148 3.62 38.03 -1.81
C ASP A 148 4.84 38.03 -0.85
N TYR A 149 5.02 36.93 -0.11
CA TYR A 149 6.18 36.69 0.74
C TYR A 149 7.26 35.82 0.07
N GLY A 150 7.08 35.46 -1.21
CA GLY A 150 8.01 34.62 -1.97
C GLY A 150 7.82 33.11 -1.75
N LEU A 151 6.71 32.70 -1.12
CA LEU A 151 6.45 31.30 -0.80
C LEU A 151 5.60 30.62 -1.88
N GLY A 152 5.94 29.37 -2.21
CA GLY A 152 5.02 28.40 -2.81
C GLY A 152 4.50 27.42 -1.76
N LEU A 153 3.53 26.59 -2.13
CA LEU A 153 2.92 25.63 -1.22
C LEU A 153 3.44 24.20 -1.47
N GLU A 154 3.56 23.44 -0.39
CA GLU A 154 3.63 21.99 -0.42
C GLU A 154 2.34 21.45 0.16
N LEU A 155 1.51 20.80 -0.67
CA LEU A 155 0.13 20.47 -0.33
C LEU A 155 -0.12 18.98 -0.20
N SER A 156 -0.97 18.60 0.76
CA SER A 156 -1.65 17.30 0.75
C SER A 156 -2.82 17.35 -0.24
N LEU A 157 -2.50 17.18 -1.52
CA LEU A 157 -3.46 17.23 -2.64
C LEU A 157 -3.72 15.83 -3.20
N LEU A 158 -2.66 15.14 -3.62
CA LEU A 158 -2.70 13.82 -4.24
C LEU A 158 -2.52 12.73 -3.15
N SER A 159 -3.43 12.67 -2.19
CA SER A 159 -3.44 11.67 -1.11
C SER A 159 -4.72 10.82 -1.19
N PRO A 160 -4.65 9.46 -1.26
CA PRO A 160 -5.81 8.61 -1.52
C PRO A 160 -6.99 8.83 -0.57
N LEU A 161 -6.74 8.86 0.75
CA LEU A 161 -7.79 8.99 1.77
C LEU A 161 -8.47 10.37 1.80
N GLU A 162 -7.93 11.37 1.11
CA GLU A 162 -8.50 12.72 1.08
C GLU A 162 -9.41 12.97 -0.12
N ILE A 163 -9.30 12.14 -1.16
CA ILE A 163 -9.99 12.31 -2.44
C ILE A 163 -11.07 11.23 -2.53
N GLY A 164 -12.30 11.63 -2.79
CA GLY A 164 -13.38 10.67 -2.88
C GLY A 164 -14.78 11.28 -2.82
N PRO A 165 -15.09 12.20 -1.89
CA PRO A 165 -16.41 12.83 -1.87
C PRO A 165 -16.75 13.63 -3.15
N GLY A 166 -15.79 14.38 -3.69
CA GLY A 166 -15.94 15.05 -5.00
C GLY A 166 -15.94 14.05 -6.15
N TYR A 167 -15.07 13.03 -6.09
CA TYR A 167 -15.02 11.97 -7.10
C TYR A 167 -16.37 11.25 -7.26
N ALA A 168 -16.98 10.86 -6.13
CA ALA A 168 -18.27 10.18 -6.12
C ALA A 168 -19.39 11.07 -6.64
N ALA A 169 -19.36 12.37 -6.33
CA ALA A 169 -20.33 13.33 -6.85
C ALA A 169 -20.23 13.49 -8.37
N ASP A 170 -19.01 13.55 -8.91
CA ASP A 170 -18.77 13.81 -10.33
C ASP A 170 -18.90 12.56 -11.21
N THR A 171 -18.51 11.38 -10.68
CA THR A 171 -18.41 10.15 -11.48
C THR A 171 -19.51 9.13 -11.19
N GLY A 172 -20.16 9.24 -10.02
CA GLY A 172 -21.08 8.24 -9.48
C GLY A 172 -20.40 6.97 -8.94
N GLU A 173 -19.07 6.93 -8.87
CA GLU A 173 -18.28 5.77 -8.46
C GLU A 173 -17.59 6.02 -7.11
N GLN A 174 -17.34 4.97 -6.35
CA GLN A 174 -16.67 5.04 -5.05
C GLN A 174 -16.04 3.69 -4.68
N GLY A 175 -15.20 3.70 -3.67
CA GLY A 175 -14.56 2.50 -3.13
C GLY A 175 -15.57 1.52 -2.54
N VAL A 176 -15.24 0.23 -2.59
CA VAL A 176 -16.02 -0.83 -1.96
C VAL A 176 -15.10 -1.68 -1.11
N TRP A 177 -15.44 -1.82 0.17
CA TRP A 177 -14.80 -2.79 1.04
C TRP A 177 -15.70 -4.02 1.17
N MET A 178 -15.11 -5.20 1.11
CA MET A 178 -15.78 -6.48 1.31
C MET A 178 -15.25 -7.13 2.59
N HIS A 179 -16.14 -7.34 3.55
CA HIS A 179 -15.87 -7.99 4.82
C HIS A 179 -16.47 -9.38 4.84
N TYR A 180 -15.62 -10.40 5.01
CA TYR A 180 -16.03 -11.80 4.90
C TYR A 180 -16.02 -12.55 6.23
N ARG A 181 -17.04 -13.40 6.43
CA ARG A 181 -17.12 -14.32 7.57
C ARG A 181 -17.67 -15.68 7.13
N LYS A 182 -16.91 -16.76 7.40
CA LYS A 182 -17.37 -18.15 7.26
C LYS A 182 -18.42 -18.46 8.32
N GLY A 183 -19.35 -19.36 8.02
CA GLY A 183 -20.25 -19.94 9.00
C GLY A 183 -20.79 -21.31 8.59
N LEU A 184 -21.58 -21.91 9.50
CA LEU A 184 -22.23 -23.20 9.28
C LEU A 184 -23.48 -23.03 8.42
N ARG A 185 -23.72 -24.04 7.58
CA ARG A 185 -24.99 -24.24 6.90
C ARG A 185 -25.47 -25.66 7.15
N ASP A 186 -26.74 -25.83 7.46
CA ASP A 186 -27.33 -27.17 7.50
C ASP A 186 -27.48 -27.70 6.07
N PRO A 187 -26.80 -28.80 5.69
CA PRO A 187 -26.91 -29.34 4.34
C PRO A 187 -28.30 -29.92 4.01
N LYS A 188 -29.13 -30.19 5.03
CA LYS A 188 -30.47 -30.77 4.85
C LYS A 188 -31.58 -29.74 4.68
N SER A 189 -31.60 -28.68 5.48
CA SER A 189 -32.58 -27.60 5.32
C SER A 189 -32.08 -26.50 4.40
N GLY A 190 -30.77 -26.26 4.37
CA GLY A 190 -30.17 -25.07 3.77
C GLY A 190 -30.05 -23.90 4.74
N ALA A 191 -30.54 -24.05 5.97
CA ALA A 191 -30.54 -22.98 6.96
C ALA A 191 -29.12 -22.59 7.40
N TYR A 192 -28.89 -21.30 7.61
CA TYR A 192 -27.63 -20.77 8.10
C TYR A 192 -27.85 -19.52 8.97
N SER A 193 -26.87 -19.23 9.81
CA SER A 193 -26.84 -18.04 10.66
C SER A 193 -25.40 -17.69 10.99
N VAL A 194 -24.94 -16.53 10.55
CA VAL A 194 -23.57 -16.05 10.73
C VAL A 194 -23.62 -14.68 11.40
N GLN A 195 -22.81 -14.49 12.44
CA GLN A 195 -22.65 -13.19 13.08
C GLN A 195 -21.29 -12.59 12.75
N LEU A 196 -21.25 -11.28 12.59
CA LEU A 196 -20.05 -10.49 12.34
C LEU A 196 -20.19 -9.09 12.94
N TRP A 197 -19.08 -8.38 13.10
CA TRP A 197 -19.06 -6.98 13.50
C TRP A 197 -19.13 -6.10 12.26
N ARG A 198 -20.33 -5.59 11.95
CA ARG A 198 -20.51 -4.67 10.83
C ARG A 198 -19.85 -3.34 11.18
N GLN A 199 -18.82 -2.99 10.43
CA GLN A 199 -18.09 -1.73 10.55
C GLN A 199 -19.00 -0.53 10.26
N GLN A 200 -18.89 0.55 11.04
CA GLN A 200 -19.71 1.76 10.88
C GLN A 200 -18.85 3.00 10.67
N ARG A 201 -17.81 3.18 11.49
CA ARG A 201 -16.91 4.34 11.41
C ARG A 201 -15.48 3.93 11.65
N TRP A 202 -14.58 4.41 10.79
CA TRP A 202 -13.13 4.30 10.94
C TRP A 202 -12.53 5.71 11.08
N ALA A 203 -11.30 5.84 11.54
CA ALA A 203 -10.55 7.09 11.64
C ALA A 203 -9.06 6.87 11.34
N ASN A 204 -8.51 7.81 10.57
CA ASN A 204 -7.12 7.87 10.17
C ASN A 204 -6.63 9.32 10.19
N ASN A 205 -5.42 9.58 9.69
CA ASN A 205 -4.85 10.92 9.65
C ASN A 205 -5.71 11.93 8.90
N LYS A 206 -6.62 11.52 8.00
CA LYS A 206 -7.50 12.45 7.28
C LYS A 206 -8.81 12.74 8.01
N GLY A 207 -9.02 12.10 9.16
CA GLY A 207 -10.16 12.25 10.04
C GLY A 207 -11.10 11.03 10.05
N PRO A 208 -12.21 11.12 10.79
CA PRO A 208 -13.20 10.06 10.84
C PRO A 208 -13.94 9.92 9.49
N LEU A 209 -14.20 8.68 9.11
CA LEU A 209 -14.90 8.30 7.89
C LEU A 209 -16.07 7.35 8.22
N GLU A 210 -17.23 7.64 7.66
CA GLU A 210 -18.44 6.82 7.82
C GLU A 210 -18.54 5.78 6.70
N LEU A 211 -18.84 4.55 7.08
CA LEU A 211 -19.05 3.45 6.16
C LEU A 211 -20.54 3.26 5.92
N LYS A 212 -20.94 3.30 4.66
CA LYS A 212 -22.33 3.06 4.27
C LYS A 212 -22.53 1.58 3.96
N ASP A 213 -23.60 0.99 4.48
CA ASP A 213 -23.99 -0.38 4.15
C ASP A 213 -24.21 -0.53 2.63
N GLY A 214 -23.42 -1.40 2.01
CA GLY A 214 -23.50 -1.76 0.59
C GLY A 214 -24.31 -3.03 0.33
N GLY A 215 -24.90 -3.62 1.36
CA GLY A 215 -25.62 -4.89 1.29
C GLY A 215 -24.75 -6.10 1.63
N VAL A 216 -25.36 -7.28 1.58
CA VAL A 216 -24.71 -8.56 1.87
C VAL A 216 -24.79 -9.49 0.67
N ARG A 217 -23.74 -10.27 0.45
CA ARG A 217 -23.75 -11.43 -0.44
C ARG A 217 -23.45 -12.69 0.36
N VAL A 218 -24.04 -13.82 -0.04
CA VAL A 218 -23.87 -15.09 0.68
C VAL A 218 -23.53 -16.20 -0.31
N PHE A 219 -22.48 -16.95 -0.01
CA PHE A 219 -21.99 -18.04 -0.86
C PHE A 219 -22.00 -19.35 -0.08
N ALA A 220 -22.69 -20.38 -0.59
CA ALA A 220 -22.64 -21.73 -0.06
C ALA A 220 -21.55 -22.55 -0.75
N PHE A 221 -20.89 -23.44 -0.01
CA PHE A 221 -19.87 -24.35 -0.53
C PHE A 221 -19.71 -25.61 0.34
N ARG A 222 -19.00 -26.61 -0.17
CA ARG A 222 -18.45 -27.72 0.63
C ARG A 222 -16.96 -27.53 0.80
N GLU A 223 -16.46 -28.04 1.91
CA GLU A 223 -15.02 -28.14 2.14
C GLU A 223 -14.60 -29.56 2.48
N ARG A 224 -13.35 -29.91 2.18
CA ARG A 224 -12.75 -31.19 2.57
C ARG A 224 -11.40 -30.96 3.23
N SER A 225 -11.22 -31.45 4.45
CA SER A 225 -9.92 -31.38 5.13
C SER A 225 -8.84 -32.11 4.34
N LEU A 226 -7.69 -31.46 4.15
CA LEU A 226 -6.47 -32.09 3.65
C LEU A 226 -5.64 -32.60 4.83
N GLY A 227 -5.65 -33.92 5.04
CA GLY A 227 -5.01 -34.56 6.20
C GLY A 227 -3.52 -34.22 6.33
N GLY A 228 -3.06 -33.99 7.57
CA GLY A 228 -1.65 -33.64 7.85
C GLY A 228 -1.26 -32.20 7.51
N THR A 229 -2.21 -31.36 7.08
CA THR A 229 -1.95 -29.97 6.69
C THR A 229 -2.92 -28.99 7.40
N PRO A 230 -2.62 -27.69 7.45
CA PRO A 230 -3.58 -26.68 7.92
C PRO A 230 -4.71 -26.38 6.92
N TYR A 231 -4.78 -27.08 5.78
CA TYR A 231 -5.65 -26.69 4.67
C TYR A 231 -6.98 -27.46 4.59
N SER A 232 -8.02 -26.74 4.19
CA SER A 232 -9.31 -27.27 3.72
C SER A 232 -9.46 -26.98 2.22
N VAL A 233 -9.79 -27.99 1.42
CA VAL A 233 -10.04 -27.83 -0.02
C VAL A 233 -11.45 -27.31 -0.25
N VAL A 234 -11.58 -26.21 -0.98
CA VAL A 234 -12.83 -25.65 -1.51
C VAL A 234 -12.66 -25.44 -3.00
N SER A 235 -13.37 -26.20 -3.82
CA SER A 235 -13.31 -26.07 -5.27
C SER A 235 -14.00 -24.76 -5.70
N PRO A 236 -13.39 -23.92 -6.55
CA PRO A 236 -14.03 -22.70 -7.05
C PRO A 236 -15.39 -22.97 -7.72
N GLY A 237 -15.51 -24.08 -8.43
CA GLY A 237 -16.74 -24.48 -9.12
C GLY A 237 -17.85 -24.98 -8.19
N ASP A 238 -17.56 -25.21 -6.90
CA ASP A 238 -18.58 -25.60 -5.92
C ASP A 238 -19.20 -24.40 -5.17
N ILE A 239 -18.61 -23.21 -5.29
CA ILE A 239 -19.07 -22.01 -4.59
C ILE A 239 -20.28 -21.44 -5.34
N THR A 240 -21.43 -21.41 -4.66
CA THR A 240 -22.70 -20.96 -5.24
C THR A 240 -23.26 -19.78 -4.45
N GLU A 241 -23.61 -18.70 -5.13
CA GLU A 241 -24.30 -17.57 -4.50
C GLU A 241 -25.75 -17.94 -4.15
N ILE A 242 -26.17 -17.60 -2.93
CA ILE A 242 -27.51 -17.84 -2.36
C ILE A 242 -28.04 -16.57 -1.67
N THR A 243 -27.59 -15.40 -2.13
CA THR A 243 -27.86 -14.08 -1.54
C THR A 243 -29.36 -13.79 -1.41
N GLU A 244 -30.18 -14.30 -2.33
CA GLU A 244 -31.64 -14.16 -2.32
C GLU A 244 -32.31 -14.76 -1.08
N THR A 245 -31.61 -15.65 -0.37
CA THR A 245 -32.10 -16.27 0.87
C THR A 245 -31.74 -15.48 2.13
N ALA A 246 -30.89 -14.46 2.01
CA ALA A 246 -30.30 -13.74 3.12
C ALA A 246 -31.26 -12.71 3.76
N LYS A 247 -31.27 -12.72 5.09
CA LYS A 247 -31.89 -11.71 5.94
C LYS A 247 -30.82 -11.18 6.88
N VAL A 248 -30.84 -9.87 7.13
CA VAL A 248 -29.93 -9.20 8.05
C VAL A 248 -30.72 -8.73 9.25
N GLU A 249 -30.29 -9.16 10.43
CA GLU A 249 -30.75 -8.64 11.71
C GLU A 249 -29.62 -7.82 12.34
N VAL A 250 -29.93 -6.58 12.74
CA VAL A 250 -28.99 -5.68 13.39
C VAL A 250 -29.28 -5.68 14.89
N PHE A 251 -28.26 -5.93 15.69
CA PHE A 251 -28.36 -5.81 17.14
C PHE A 251 -27.93 -4.38 17.53
N GLU A 252 -28.86 -3.43 17.39
CA GLU A 252 -28.57 -1.97 17.51
C GLU A 252 -27.81 -1.60 18.79
N ASP A 253 -28.10 -2.26 19.92
CA ASP A 253 -27.47 -1.97 21.21
C ASP A 253 -26.13 -2.72 21.42
N LEU A 254 -25.77 -3.67 20.55
CA LEU A 254 -24.52 -4.41 20.62
C LEU A 254 -23.46 -3.74 19.74
N THR A 255 -22.97 -2.60 20.21
CA THR A 255 -21.89 -1.84 19.58
C THR A 255 -20.53 -2.16 20.20
N SER A 256 -19.46 -2.06 19.40
CA SER A 256 -18.08 -2.08 19.85
C SER A 256 -17.34 -0.88 19.25
N GLY A 257 -16.43 -0.28 20.00
CA GLY A 257 -15.71 0.89 19.54
C GLY A 257 -14.67 1.36 20.56
N SER A 258 -13.70 2.12 20.08
CA SER A 258 -12.66 2.77 20.88
C SER A 258 -12.21 4.03 20.15
N GLY A 259 -12.20 5.17 20.85
CA GLY A 259 -11.97 6.46 20.20
C GLY A 259 -13.05 6.73 19.15
N GLU A 260 -12.62 6.96 17.90
CA GLU A 260 -13.52 7.22 16.77
C GLU A 260 -13.92 5.96 15.99
N TYR A 261 -13.34 4.79 16.29
CA TYR A 261 -13.76 3.53 15.70
C TYR A 261 -15.12 3.08 16.23
N GLN A 262 -16.01 2.62 15.35
CA GLN A 262 -17.31 2.06 15.70
C GLN A 262 -17.72 0.89 14.79
N ALA A 263 -18.28 -0.16 15.40
CA ALA A 263 -18.94 -1.28 14.75
C ALA A 263 -20.18 -1.73 15.53
N VAL A 264 -21.10 -2.43 14.85
CA VAL A 264 -22.31 -3.02 15.43
C VAL A 264 -22.42 -4.50 15.10
N ARG A 265 -22.90 -5.31 16.05
CA ARG A 265 -23.10 -6.73 15.80
C ARG A 265 -24.31 -6.93 14.88
N VAL A 266 -24.14 -7.74 13.85
CA VAL A 266 -25.24 -8.18 12.97
C VAL A 266 -25.28 -9.69 12.87
N ARG A 267 -26.46 -10.23 12.53
CA ARG A 267 -26.67 -11.62 12.15
C ARG A 267 -27.21 -11.67 10.73
N VAL A 268 -26.48 -12.37 9.85
CA VAL A 268 -26.94 -12.71 8.50
C VAL A 268 -27.41 -14.16 8.52
N HIS A 269 -28.68 -14.39 8.19
CA HIS A 269 -29.30 -15.71 8.27
C HIS A 269 -30.26 -15.97 7.11
N GLY A 270 -30.55 -17.23 6.84
CA GLY A 270 -31.47 -17.65 5.78
C GLY A 270 -31.92 -19.08 5.99
N GLU A 271 -33.05 -19.46 5.38
CA GLU A 271 -33.60 -20.82 5.47
C GLU A 271 -33.15 -21.72 4.31
N GLY A 272 -32.58 -21.14 3.24
CA GLY A 272 -31.90 -21.85 2.15
C GLY A 272 -32.71 -22.92 1.41
N MET A 273 -32.05 -23.62 0.47
CA MET A 273 -32.58 -24.80 -0.22
C MET A 273 -31.64 -25.99 0.02
N ALA A 274 -32.19 -27.17 0.27
CA ALA A 274 -31.42 -28.39 0.49
C ALA A 274 -30.61 -28.82 -0.74
N ASP A 275 -29.30 -28.54 -0.76
CA ASP A 275 -28.41 -28.87 -1.88
C ASP A 275 -27.13 -29.64 -1.42
N GLY A 276 -27.06 -30.02 -0.14
CA GLY A 276 -25.96 -30.78 0.42
C GLY A 276 -24.72 -29.96 0.79
N ARG A 277 -24.68 -28.64 0.53
CA ARG A 277 -23.58 -27.77 0.96
C ARG A 277 -23.71 -27.43 2.45
N ASP A 278 -22.60 -27.53 3.18
CA ASP A 278 -22.57 -27.50 4.64
C ASP A 278 -21.82 -26.28 5.22
N ARG A 279 -21.36 -25.37 4.37
CA ARG A 279 -20.75 -24.10 4.75
C ARG A 279 -21.37 -22.93 4.00
N VAL A 280 -21.27 -21.75 4.62
CA VAL A 280 -21.49 -20.45 3.97
C VAL A 280 -20.33 -19.52 4.23
N MET A 281 -20.11 -18.59 3.31
CA MET A 281 -19.37 -17.36 3.53
C MET A 281 -20.35 -16.20 3.32
N VAL A 282 -20.45 -15.35 4.33
CA VAL A 282 -21.15 -14.06 4.24
C VAL A 282 -20.12 -13.00 3.88
N VAL A 283 -20.46 -12.15 2.90
CA VAL A 283 -19.68 -10.99 2.49
C VAL A 283 -20.52 -9.74 2.70
N GLN A 284 -20.24 -8.97 3.75
CA GLN A 284 -20.79 -7.65 3.97
C GLN A 284 -20.04 -6.64 3.12
N GLN A 285 -20.75 -5.84 2.34
CA GLN A 285 -20.17 -4.79 1.50
C GLN A 285 -20.32 -3.44 2.19
N TYR A 286 -19.31 -2.58 2.06
CA TYR A 286 -19.35 -1.20 2.48
C TYR A 286 -19.05 -0.30 1.29
N LEU A 287 -19.91 0.69 1.09
CA LEU A 287 -19.63 1.82 0.22
C LEU A 287 -18.82 2.83 1.03
N THR A 288 -17.65 3.21 0.52
CA THR A 288 -16.68 4.01 1.28
C THR A 288 -16.55 5.39 0.66
N PRO A 289 -16.13 6.40 1.44
CA PRO A 289 -15.92 7.75 0.92
C PRO A 289 -14.66 7.87 0.04
N GLU A 290 -13.96 6.76 -0.22
CA GLU A 290 -12.80 6.70 -1.11
C GLU A 290 -13.21 6.59 -2.58
N MET A 291 -12.26 6.83 -3.49
CA MET A 291 -12.45 6.60 -4.92
C MET A 291 -12.56 5.11 -5.26
N ASP A 292 -13.11 4.80 -6.44
CA ASP A 292 -12.74 3.57 -7.14
C ASP A 292 -11.38 3.76 -7.83
N TYR A 293 -10.27 3.44 -7.14
CA TYR A 293 -8.92 3.70 -7.64
C TYR A 293 -8.56 2.92 -8.92
N PHE A 294 -9.37 1.92 -9.27
CA PHE A 294 -9.12 1.03 -10.41
C PHE A 294 -10.09 1.29 -11.57
N SER A 295 -10.97 2.28 -11.42
CA SER A 295 -11.84 2.75 -12.50
C SER A 295 -11.04 3.44 -13.61
N ASP A 296 -11.51 3.33 -14.84
CA ASP A 296 -11.00 4.10 -15.98
C ASP A 296 -11.27 5.61 -15.83
N LYS A 297 -12.18 6.01 -14.92
CA LYS A 297 -12.44 7.42 -14.59
C LYS A 297 -11.49 8.00 -13.53
N ALA A 298 -10.78 7.15 -12.78
CA ALA A 298 -9.94 7.59 -11.66
C ALA A 298 -8.82 8.53 -12.11
N LEU A 299 -8.03 8.13 -13.11
CA LEU A 299 -6.92 8.95 -13.61
C LEU A 299 -7.39 10.24 -14.29
N PRO A 300 -8.38 10.22 -15.22
CA PRO A 300 -8.93 11.45 -15.78
C PRO A 300 -9.41 12.44 -14.71
N TYR A 301 -10.05 11.94 -13.65
CA TYR A 301 -10.50 12.78 -12.54
C TYR A 301 -9.32 13.43 -11.80
N LEU A 302 -8.27 12.66 -11.46
CA LEU A 302 -7.09 13.20 -10.77
C LEU A 302 -6.32 14.22 -11.63
N LYS A 303 -6.23 14.00 -12.95
CA LYS A 303 -5.63 14.97 -13.87
C LYS A 303 -6.45 16.26 -13.90
N ALA A 304 -7.77 16.17 -14.03
CA ALA A 304 -8.66 17.32 -13.97
C ALA A 304 -8.64 18.03 -12.60
N LEU A 305 -8.47 17.28 -11.50
CA LEU A 305 -8.25 17.85 -10.18
C LEU A 305 -6.96 18.68 -10.14
N GLY A 306 -5.84 18.13 -10.62
CA GLY A 306 -4.59 18.88 -10.75
C GLY A 306 -4.73 20.13 -11.63
N ASP A 307 -5.46 20.03 -12.73
CA ASP A 307 -5.77 21.15 -13.62
C ASP A 307 -6.52 22.27 -12.89
N ARG A 308 -7.53 21.94 -12.06
CA ARG A 308 -8.28 22.94 -11.28
C ARG A 308 -7.38 23.73 -10.32
N TYR A 309 -6.39 23.10 -9.69
CA TYR A 309 -5.42 23.80 -8.84
C TYR A 309 -4.50 24.73 -9.64
N ALA A 310 -4.01 24.24 -10.78
CA ALA A 310 -3.18 25.04 -11.68
C ALA A 310 -3.95 26.25 -12.23
N ASP A 311 -5.19 26.05 -12.67
CA ASP A 311 -6.07 27.09 -13.22
C ASP A 311 -6.49 28.12 -12.17
N ALA A 312 -6.64 27.70 -10.91
CA ALA A 312 -6.87 28.59 -9.77
C ALA A 312 -5.63 29.42 -9.38
N GLY A 313 -4.47 29.19 -10.03
CA GLY A 313 -3.23 29.91 -9.78
C GLY A 313 -2.52 29.50 -8.50
N VAL A 314 -2.78 28.29 -7.98
CA VAL A 314 -2.09 27.77 -6.80
C VAL A 314 -0.62 27.49 -7.15
N ARG A 315 0.29 28.22 -6.52
CA ARG A 315 1.74 28.03 -6.69
C ARG A 315 2.21 26.84 -5.87
N LEU A 316 2.47 25.71 -6.50
CA LEU A 316 3.01 24.51 -5.86
C LEU A 316 4.52 24.43 -5.99
N ASN A 317 5.22 24.15 -4.90
CA ASN A 317 6.63 23.76 -4.89
C ASN A 317 6.81 22.25 -4.63
N GLY A 318 5.78 21.58 -4.09
CA GLY A 318 5.82 20.16 -3.78
C GLY A 318 4.46 19.62 -3.32
N LEU A 319 4.46 18.35 -2.90
CA LEU A 319 3.32 17.62 -2.34
C LEU A 319 3.70 17.03 -0.98
N TYR A 320 2.76 17.03 -0.03
CA TYR A 320 2.88 16.40 1.28
C TYR A 320 2.01 15.14 1.34
N SER A 321 2.63 14.00 1.60
CA SER A 321 2.01 12.69 1.40
C SER A 321 2.37 11.74 2.54
N ASP A 322 1.85 12.06 3.71
CA ASP A 322 2.00 11.25 4.92
C ASP A 322 0.91 10.17 4.99
N GLU A 323 1.31 8.96 5.38
CA GLU A 323 0.46 7.77 5.44
C GLU A 323 -0.31 7.52 4.11
N MET A 324 0.44 7.35 3.00
CA MET A 324 -0.12 7.06 1.68
C MET A 324 -0.64 5.62 1.55
N HIS A 325 -1.91 5.43 1.88
CA HIS A 325 -2.63 4.16 1.76
C HIS A 325 -4.12 4.37 1.54
N ILE A 326 -4.84 3.26 1.34
CA ILE A 326 -6.30 3.16 1.26
C ILE A 326 -6.80 2.26 2.39
N GLN A 327 -8.10 2.21 2.70
CA GLN A 327 -8.63 1.25 3.70
C GLN A 327 -7.82 1.22 5.04
N GLN A 328 -7.53 2.37 5.63
CA GLN A 328 -6.75 2.45 6.87
C GLN A 328 -7.55 3.02 8.04
N ASP A 329 -7.25 2.50 9.23
CA ASP A 329 -7.67 3.00 10.53
C ASP A 329 -6.55 2.80 11.57
N TRP A 330 -6.40 3.70 12.55
CA TRP A 330 -5.34 3.61 13.56
C TRP A 330 -5.60 2.57 14.66
N HIS A 331 -6.84 2.09 14.80
CA HIS A 331 -7.23 1.05 15.74
C HIS A 331 -6.97 -0.36 15.18
N TYR A 332 -5.71 -0.63 14.83
CA TYR A 332 -5.25 -1.87 14.16
C TYR A 332 -5.69 -3.19 14.83
N HIS A 333 -6.06 -3.18 16.11
CA HIS A 333 -6.48 -4.38 16.83
C HIS A 333 -8.01 -4.58 16.95
N GLY A 334 -8.83 -3.65 16.46
CA GLY A 334 -10.30 -3.69 16.67
C GLY A 334 -11.17 -4.03 15.47
N HIS A 335 -10.59 -4.21 14.28
CA HIS A 335 -11.32 -4.50 13.02
C HIS A 335 -11.46 -6.00 12.72
N HIS A 336 -11.22 -6.84 13.72
CA HIS A 336 -11.07 -8.28 13.52
C HIS A 336 -12.39 -9.01 13.70
N ASP A 337 -12.68 -9.93 12.78
CA ASP A 337 -13.77 -10.89 12.94
C ASP A 337 -13.20 -12.30 13.11
N ASN A 338 -13.55 -12.90 14.24
CA ASN A 338 -12.95 -14.15 14.73
C ASN A 338 -11.41 -14.10 14.89
N GLY A 339 -10.87 -12.93 15.22
CA GLY A 339 -9.43 -12.74 15.42
C GLY A 339 -8.64 -12.42 14.16
N GLU A 340 -9.28 -12.29 13.00
CA GLU A 340 -8.63 -12.04 11.71
C GLU A 340 -9.07 -10.71 11.10
N PHE A 341 -8.15 -10.01 10.42
CA PHE A 341 -8.47 -8.82 9.62
C PHE A 341 -9.13 -9.24 8.29
N ALA A 342 -10.45 -9.28 8.29
CA ALA A 342 -11.25 -9.90 7.23
C ALA A 342 -11.89 -8.90 6.25
N LEU A 343 -11.23 -7.76 6.00
CA LEU A 343 -11.69 -6.73 5.07
C LEU A 343 -10.76 -6.60 3.86
N ARG A 344 -11.33 -6.51 2.64
CA ARG A 344 -10.58 -6.32 1.39
C ARG A 344 -11.20 -5.22 0.56
N TYR A 345 -10.38 -4.36 -0.03
CA TYR A 345 -10.82 -3.38 -1.02
C TYR A 345 -11.07 -4.09 -2.35
N VAL A 346 -12.32 -4.12 -2.80
CA VAL A 346 -12.75 -4.83 -4.02
C VAL A 346 -13.85 -4.01 -4.70
N SER A 347 -13.48 -2.87 -5.27
CA SER A 347 -14.37 -2.06 -6.10
C SER A 347 -14.72 -2.76 -7.43
N PRO A 348 -15.77 -2.30 -8.15
CA PRO A 348 -16.05 -2.78 -9.51
C PRO A 348 -14.85 -2.62 -10.46
N GLY A 349 -14.15 -1.48 -10.40
CA GLY A 349 -12.92 -1.26 -11.16
C GLY A 349 -11.82 -2.25 -10.80
N PHE A 350 -11.65 -2.56 -9.51
CA PHE A 350 -10.64 -3.54 -9.07
C PHE A 350 -10.95 -4.92 -9.65
N ALA A 351 -12.19 -5.39 -9.49
CA ALA A 351 -12.61 -6.69 -9.99
C ALA A 351 -12.45 -6.80 -11.52
N ALA A 352 -12.78 -5.73 -12.25
CA ALA A 352 -12.60 -5.67 -13.71
C ALA A 352 -11.12 -5.77 -14.11
N ARG A 353 -10.23 -5.01 -13.47
CA ARG A 353 -8.79 -5.06 -13.75
C ARG A 353 -8.18 -6.41 -13.35
N PHE A 354 -8.56 -6.95 -12.21
CA PHE A 354 -8.09 -8.27 -11.77
C PHE A 354 -8.51 -9.37 -12.74
N ALA A 355 -9.76 -9.32 -13.20
CA ALA A 355 -10.28 -10.28 -14.18
C ALA A 355 -9.58 -10.17 -15.54
N ALA A 356 -9.32 -8.95 -16.00
CA ALA A 356 -8.58 -8.72 -17.24
C ALA A 356 -7.13 -9.25 -17.16
N ALA A 357 -6.48 -9.12 -16.00
CA ALA A 357 -5.11 -9.56 -15.81
C ALA A 357 -4.97 -11.07 -15.59
N TYR A 358 -5.91 -11.69 -14.88
CA TYR A 358 -5.70 -13.04 -14.33
C TYR A 358 -6.78 -14.07 -14.70
N GLY A 359 -7.88 -13.65 -15.31
CA GLY A 359 -8.93 -14.56 -15.79
C GLY A 359 -10.35 -13.98 -15.62
N PRO A 360 -11.23 -14.12 -16.63
CA PRO A 360 -12.57 -13.54 -16.60
C PRO A 360 -13.45 -14.06 -15.45
N GLU A 361 -13.13 -15.23 -14.90
CA GLU A 361 -13.85 -15.80 -13.76
C GLU A 361 -13.78 -14.93 -12.49
N TYR A 362 -12.74 -14.10 -12.36
CA TYR A 362 -12.54 -13.21 -11.22
C TYR A 362 -13.37 -11.91 -11.30
N ALA A 363 -14.13 -11.70 -12.38
CA ALA A 363 -15.04 -10.56 -12.48
C ALA A 363 -16.08 -10.54 -11.34
N ASP A 364 -16.45 -11.73 -10.84
CA ASP A 364 -17.16 -11.88 -9.58
C ASP A 364 -16.19 -12.27 -8.45
N PHE A 365 -15.42 -11.29 -7.97
CA PHE A 365 -14.33 -11.53 -7.02
C PHE A 365 -14.82 -11.97 -5.63
N ALA A 366 -16.03 -11.56 -5.21
CA ALA A 366 -16.51 -11.76 -3.83
C ALA A 366 -16.50 -13.22 -3.38
N LYS A 367 -16.82 -14.17 -4.28
CA LYS A 367 -16.79 -15.61 -3.95
C LYS A 367 -15.38 -16.14 -3.65
N TYR A 368 -14.35 -15.50 -4.22
CA TYR A 368 -12.95 -15.89 -4.02
C TYR A 368 -12.39 -15.42 -2.68
N LEU A 369 -13.10 -14.56 -1.95
CA LEU A 369 -12.74 -14.20 -0.56
C LEU A 369 -12.72 -15.42 0.37
N VAL A 370 -13.32 -16.55 -0.03
CA VAL A 370 -13.19 -17.82 0.71
C VAL A 370 -11.72 -18.22 0.89
N TYR A 371 -10.85 -17.86 -0.05
CA TYR A 371 -9.42 -18.17 -0.02
C TYR A 371 -8.58 -17.21 0.84
N PHE A 372 -9.22 -16.18 1.38
CA PHE A 372 -8.68 -15.28 2.40
C PHE A 372 -9.17 -15.66 3.81
N ILE A 373 -9.96 -16.72 3.93
CA ILE A 373 -10.44 -17.19 5.23
C ILE A 373 -9.31 -17.93 5.94
N ARG A 374 -9.07 -17.48 7.18
CA ARG A 374 -8.17 -18.11 8.14
C ARG A 374 -8.88 -18.26 9.47
N GLY A 375 -8.70 -19.39 10.17
CA GLY A 375 -9.08 -19.52 11.58
C GLY A 375 -10.58 -19.41 11.92
N GLN A 376 -11.47 -19.30 10.94
CA GLN A 376 -12.93 -19.14 11.11
C GLN A 376 -13.66 -20.50 11.14
N GLU A 377 -13.25 -21.38 12.05
CA GLU A 377 -13.68 -22.80 12.10
C GLU A 377 -14.72 -23.10 13.20
N ASP A 378 -15.82 -22.34 13.21
CA ASP A 378 -16.88 -22.44 14.23
C ASP A 378 -17.55 -23.84 14.29
N THR A 379 -17.41 -24.63 13.22
CA THR A 379 -18.04 -25.95 13.10
C THR A 379 -17.25 -27.06 13.79
N ALA A 380 -15.97 -26.84 14.06
CA ALA A 380 -15.15 -27.86 14.68
C ALA A 380 -15.60 -28.06 16.13
N ASN A 381 -15.99 -29.29 16.47
CA ASN A 381 -16.30 -29.71 17.83
C ASN A 381 -15.08 -30.34 18.53
N ASP A 382 -13.88 -30.01 18.04
CA ASP A 382 -12.61 -30.48 18.55
C ASP A 382 -11.58 -29.33 18.63
N LEU A 383 -10.33 -29.65 18.96
CA LEU A 383 -9.27 -28.67 19.17
C LEU A 383 -8.93 -27.85 17.93
N ARG A 384 -9.38 -28.27 16.74
CA ARG A 384 -9.15 -27.52 15.48
C ARG A 384 -10.01 -26.26 15.39
N ALA A 385 -11.02 -26.08 16.25
CA ALA A 385 -11.85 -24.87 16.29
C ALA A 385 -11.04 -23.57 16.49
N LYS A 386 -9.85 -23.68 17.09
CA LYS A 386 -8.91 -22.56 17.30
C LYS A 386 -7.69 -22.62 16.39
N SER A 387 -7.63 -23.58 15.48
CA SER A 387 -6.50 -23.70 14.56
C SER A 387 -6.65 -22.70 13.43
N GLY A 388 -5.54 -22.11 12.97
CA GLY A 388 -5.50 -21.21 11.81
C GLY A 388 -5.66 -21.97 10.50
N ARG A 389 -6.78 -22.71 10.33
CA ARG A 389 -7.05 -23.41 9.07
C ARG A 389 -7.27 -22.40 7.96
N MET A 390 -6.77 -22.73 6.78
CA MET A 390 -6.91 -21.93 5.57
C MET A 390 -7.60 -22.73 4.48
N HIS A 391 -8.24 -22.03 3.54
CA HIS A 391 -8.95 -22.64 2.42
C HIS A 391 -8.11 -22.57 1.15
N VAL A 392 -8.07 -23.67 0.40
CA VAL A 392 -7.28 -23.81 -0.84
C VAL A 392 -8.13 -24.35 -1.99
N MET A 393 -7.78 -24.01 -3.22
CA MET A 393 -8.55 -24.36 -4.42
C MET A 393 -8.58 -25.87 -4.69
N GLY A 394 -7.54 -26.59 -4.25
CA GLY A 394 -7.35 -28.01 -4.55
C GLY A 394 -6.32 -28.66 -3.64
N ALA A 395 -6.10 -29.96 -3.82
CA ALA A 395 -5.29 -30.77 -2.91
C ALA A 395 -3.83 -30.90 -3.34
N SER A 396 -3.49 -30.55 -4.59
CA SER A 396 -2.12 -30.65 -5.06
C SER A 396 -1.25 -29.50 -4.52
N PRO A 397 0.08 -29.66 -4.45
CA PRO A 397 0.99 -28.55 -4.12
C PRO A 397 0.78 -27.33 -5.02
N GLU A 398 0.53 -27.55 -6.32
CA GLU A 398 0.26 -26.49 -7.30
C GLU A 398 -1.04 -25.76 -6.98
N ASP A 399 -2.11 -26.48 -6.61
CA ASP A 399 -3.38 -25.84 -6.25
C ASP A 399 -3.28 -25.00 -4.96
N ILE A 400 -2.56 -25.51 -3.95
CA ILE A 400 -2.27 -24.78 -2.71
C ILE A 400 -1.51 -23.48 -3.04
N ARG A 401 -0.51 -23.58 -3.91
CA ARG A 401 0.31 -22.44 -4.33
C ARG A 401 -0.45 -21.49 -5.24
N ARG A 402 -1.37 -21.98 -6.09
CA ARG A 402 -2.29 -21.14 -6.88
C ARG A 402 -3.20 -20.31 -5.98
N THR A 403 -3.62 -20.85 -4.84
CA THR A 403 -4.37 -20.07 -3.84
C THR A 403 -3.52 -18.96 -3.20
N ALA A 404 -2.27 -19.24 -2.83
CA ALA A 404 -1.38 -18.18 -2.34
C ALA A 404 -1.02 -17.17 -3.46
N LEU A 405 -0.92 -17.60 -4.71
CA LEU A 405 -0.67 -16.74 -5.87
C LEU A 405 -1.85 -15.80 -6.15
N LEU A 406 -3.10 -16.26 -5.96
CA LEU A 406 -4.28 -15.39 -6.00
C LEU A 406 -4.15 -14.22 -5.00
N ARG A 407 -3.75 -14.52 -3.76
CA ARG A 407 -3.56 -13.52 -2.70
C ARG A 407 -2.40 -12.57 -3.01
N SER A 408 -1.26 -13.10 -3.47
CA SER A 408 -0.11 -12.30 -3.90
C SER A 408 -0.48 -11.35 -5.04
N ARG A 409 -1.18 -11.83 -6.06
CA ARG A 409 -1.71 -11.01 -7.16
C ARG A 409 -2.69 -9.95 -6.70
N TYR A 410 -3.54 -10.27 -5.72
CA TYR A 410 -4.45 -9.28 -5.13
C TYR A 410 -3.66 -8.15 -4.47
N TYR A 411 -2.72 -8.47 -3.58
CA TYR A 411 -1.92 -7.47 -2.89
C TYR A 411 -1.06 -6.65 -3.84
N LYS A 412 -0.44 -7.30 -4.83
CA LYS A 412 0.35 -6.62 -5.86
C LYS A 412 -0.49 -5.68 -6.71
N LEU A 413 -1.63 -6.13 -7.24
CA LEU A 413 -2.50 -5.27 -8.04
C LEU A 413 -2.99 -4.08 -7.21
N LEU A 414 -3.35 -4.31 -5.95
CA LEU A 414 -3.81 -3.28 -5.04
C LEU A 414 -2.72 -2.22 -4.81
N GLN A 415 -1.52 -2.67 -4.41
CA GLN A 415 -0.35 -1.86 -4.14
C GLN A 415 0.08 -1.06 -5.37
N ASP A 416 0.38 -1.74 -6.47
CA ASP A 416 0.93 -1.11 -7.67
C ASP A 416 -0.10 -0.21 -8.34
N GLY A 417 -1.36 -0.64 -8.41
CA GLY A 417 -2.40 0.13 -9.09
C GLY A 417 -2.70 1.46 -8.42
N VAL A 418 -2.67 1.53 -7.09
CA VAL A 418 -2.79 2.80 -6.36
C VAL A 418 -1.56 3.66 -6.61
N VAL A 419 -0.34 3.12 -6.44
CA VAL A 419 0.88 3.91 -6.63
C VAL A 419 1.00 4.45 -8.05
N ASP A 420 0.75 3.63 -9.07
CA ASP A 420 0.84 4.02 -10.47
C ASP A 420 -0.18 5.10 -10.83
N LEU A 421 -1.39 5.01 -10.30
CA LEU A 421 -2.44 6.03 -10.47
C LEU A 421 -1.95 7.40 -9.97
N PHE A 422 -1.41 7.46 -8.76
CA PHE A 422 -0.98 8.71 -8.13
C PHE A 422 0.33 9.23 -8.73
N THR A 423 1.26 8.36 -9.11
CA THR A 423 2.49 8.73 -9.85
C THR A 423 2.16 9.36 -11.19
N GLU A 424 1.20 8.81 -11.94
CA GLU A 424 0.79 9.36 -13.23
C GLU A 424 0.02 10.69 -13.08
N ALA A 425 -0.83 10.81 -12.06
CA ALA A 425 -1.49 12.08 -11.73
C ALA A 425 -0.47 13.17 -11.35
N LYS A 426 0.56 12.82 -10.57
CA LYS A 426 1.67 13.71 -10.21
C LYS A 426 2.43 14.18 -11.45
N ARG A 427 2.82 13.27 -12.36
CA ARG A 427 3.53 13.63 -13.60
C ARG A 427 2.74 14.62 -14.45
N HIS A 428 1.42 14.44 -14.56
CA HIS A 428 0.55 15.40 -15.23
C HIS A 428 0.60 16.78 -14.55
N LEU A 429 0.48 16.81 -13.22
CA LEU A 429 0.55 18.05 -12.46
C LEU A 429 1.92 18.75 -12.57
N GLU A 430 3.01 18.00 -12.59
CA GLU A 430 4.36 18.53 -12.87
C GLU A 430 4.44 19.20 -14.24
N GLY A 431 3.84 18.58 -15.27
CA GLY A 431 3.71 19.18 -16.60
C GLY A 431 2.93 20.50 -16.58
N ARG A 432 1.84 20.58 -15.81
CA ARG A 432 1.06 21.81 -15.60
C ARG A 432 1.85 22.89 -14.85
N MET A 433 2.67 22.51 -13.88
CA MET A 433 3.50 23.42 -13.09
C MET A 433 4.78 23.86 -13.82
N GLY A 434 5.23 23.09 -14.81
CA GLY A 434 6.48 23.34 -15.54
C GLY A 434 7.75 22.99 -14.76
N HIS A 435 7.62 22.32 -13.62
CA HIS A 435 8.73 21.77 -12.84
C HIS A 435 8.31 20.52 -12.06
N ARG A 436 9.29 19.71 -11.63
CA ARG A 436 9.06 18.54 -10.76
C ARG A 436 8.48 18.97 -9.42
N LEU A 437 7.63 18.12 -8.86
CA LEU A 437 7.02 18.32 -7.55
C LEU A 437 7.62 17.31 -6.60
N GLU A 438 8.50 17.79 -5.74
CA GLU A 438 9.00 16.96 -4.65
C GLU A 438 7.82 16.48 -3.80
N THR A 439 7.76 15.19 -3.52
CA THR A 439 6.67 14.59 -2.73
C THR A 439 7.25 13.96 -1.47
N ARG A 440 7.03 14.55 -0.30
CA ARG A 440 7.65 14.13 0.96
C ARG A 440 6.76 13.19 1.78
N ALA A 441 7.38 12.68 2.86
CA ALA A 441 6.86 11.76 3.85
C ALA A 441 6.95 10.27 3.43
N HIS A 442 6.04 9.43 3.91
CA HIS A 442 6.12 7.97 3.79
C HIS A 442 4.75 7.29 3.64
N ALA A 443 4.76 6.02 3.19
CA ALA A 443 3.56 5.26 2.90
C ALA A 443 2.73 4.86 4.12
N THR A 444 3.34 4.68 5.29
CA THR A 444 2.63 4.17 6.47
C THR A 444 3.37 4.52 7.76
N TRP A 445 2.58 4.80 8.79
CA TRP A 445 3.03 4.88 10.18
C TRP A 445 3.10 3.50 10.85
N ALA A 446 2.22 2.57 10.46
CA ALA A 446 2.14 1.24 11.07
C ALA A 446 3.51 0.54 11.11
N GLU A 447 4.02 0.38 12.33
CA GLU A 447 5.40 -0.03 12.57
C GLU A 447 5.59 -1.55 12.50
N SER A 448 4.86 -2.29 11.65
CA SER A 448 4.98 -3.76 11.64
C SER A 448 6.45 -4.19 11.46
N PRO A 449 6.96 -5.10 12.33
CA PRO A 449 6.23 -5.91 13.29
C PRO A 449 6.13 -5.37 14.73
N THR A 450 6.52 -4.13 15.02
CA THR A 450 6.36 -3.50 16.36
C THR A 450 4.92 -3.48 16.84
N ILE A 451 3.95 -3.22 15.98
CA ILE A 451 2.52 -3.23 16.35
C ILE A 451 1.87 -4.59 16.14
N ASP A 452 2.67 -5.64 15.93
CA ASP A 452 2.18 -7.01 15.85
C ASP A 452 1.89 -7.59 17.26
N ARG A 453 1.08 -8.64 17.29
CA ARG A 453 0.57 -9.24 18.53
C ARG A 453 1.25 -10.57 18.86
N TRP A 454 1.73 -10.66 20.11
CA TRP A 454 2.15 -11.90 20.77
C TRP A 454 1.42 -12.06 22.10
N ASP A 455 1.10 -13.29 22.47
CA ASP A 455 0.57 -13.61 23.80
C ASP A 455 1.72 -13.97 24.75
N THR A 456 2.24 -12.97 25.45
CA THR A 456 3.40 -13.11 26.35
C THR A 456 3.03 -13.45 27.79
N GLY A 457 1.74 -13.56 28.09
CA GLY A 457 1.23 -13.80 29.44
C GLY A 457 1.63 -12.68 30.40
N ARG A 458 2.49 -13.00 31.38
CA ARG A 458 2.98 -12.03 32.38
C ARG A 458 4.29 -11.35 31.98
N LEU A 459 4.93 -11.78 30.90
CA LEU A 459 6.19 -11.19 30.44
C LEU A 459 5.93 -9.88 29.69
N PRO A 460 6.83 -8.90 29.78
CA PRO A 460 6.72 -7.66 29.03
C PRO A 460 6.60 -7.92 27.52
N HIS A 461 5.56 -7.39 26.88
CA HIS A 461 5.26 -7.65 25.47
C HIS A 461 6.42 -7.27 24.55
N ALA A 462 6.97 -6.06 24.71
CA ALA A 462 8.04 -5.51 23.87
C ALA A 462 9.28 -6.40 23.72
N GLN A 463 9.69 -7.10 24.78
CA GLN A 463 10.87 -7.97 24.78
C GLN A 463 10.69 -9.24 23.96
N ASN A 464 9.47 -9.54 23.52
CA ASN A 464 9.11 -10.77 22.80
C ASN A 464 8.77 -10.51 21.33
N GLN A 465 8.92 -9.28 20.82
CA GLN A 465 8.48 -8.87 19.48
C GLN A 465 9.57 -9.00 18.41
N TYR A 466 10.42 -10.02 18.50
CA TYR A 466 11.60 -10.15 17.63
C TYR A 466 11.49 -11.27 16.60
N GLU A 467 10.72 -12.30 16.93
CA GLU A 467 10.70 -13.54 16.19
C GLU A 467 9.28 -14.09 16.15
N TYR A 468 8.95 -14.79 15.06
CA TYR A 468 7.72 -15.56 14.96
C TYR A 468 7.85 -16.86 15.76
N THR A 469 7.64 -16.74 17.08
CA THR A 469 7.55 -17.83 18.04
C THR A 469 6.14 -18.39 18.12
N SER A 470 5.95 -19.52 18.82
CA SER A 470 4.64 -20.20 18.91
C SER A 470 3.53 -19.38 19.58
N ASN A 471 3.86 -18.31 20.30
CA ASN A 471 2.91 -17.38 20.90
C ASN A 471 2.60 -16.16 20.03
N PHE A 472 3.10 -16.12 18.79
CA PHE A 472 2.72 -15.10 17.80
C PHE A 472 1.26 -15.26 17.38
N VAL A 473 0.52 -14.15 17.37
CA VAL A 473 -0.93 -14.13 17.12
C VAL A 473 -1.25 -13.56 15.75
N TRP A 474 -0.72 -12.38 15.41
CA TRP A 474 -1.11 -11.64 14.20
C TRP A 474 -0.12 -10.51 13.87
N SER A 475 0.07 -10.25 12.58
CA SER A 475 0.87 -9.13 12.06
C SER A 475 0.02 -8.00 11.51
N CYS A 476 0.38 -6.76 11.83
CA CYS A 476 -0.23 -5.58 11.21
C CYS A 476 0.07 -5.46 9.71
N THR A 477 1.12 -6.13 9.22
CA THR A 477 1.38 -6.21 7.77
C THR A 477 0.15 -6.75 7.00
N VAL A 478 -0.70 -7.58 7.63
CA VAL A 478 -1.95 -8.07 7.01
C VAL A 478 -2.87 -6.90 6.63
N HIS A 479 -3.02 -5.93 7.54
CA HIS A 479 -3.77 -4.71 7.26
C HIS A 479 -3.03 -3.84 6.25
N GLN A 480 -1.71 -3.62 6.42
CA GLN A 480 -0.91 -2.79 5.49
C GLN A 480 -0.91 -3.30 4.05
N ALA A 481 -0.91 -4.62 3.86
CA ALA A 481 -1.01 -5.23 2.53
C ALA A 481 -2.40 -5.00 1.93
N ALA A 482 -3.46 -5.13 2.73
CA ALA A 482 -4.83 -4.82 2.33
C ALA A 482 -5.08 -3.31 2.14
N ALA A 483 -4.17 -2.45 2.60
CA ALA A 483 -4.23 -0.99 2.54
C ALA A 483 -3.28 -0.37 1.48
N ALA A 484 -2.56 -1.18 0.69
CA ALA A 484 -1.60 -0.70 -0.30
C ALA A 484 -0.43 0.13 0.27
N CYS A 485 0.09 -0.18 1.46
CA CYS A 485 1.27 0.50 2.02
C CYS A 485 2.42 -0.39 2.49
N HIS A 486 2.31 -1.72 2.35
CA HIS A 486 3.39 -2.62 2.76
C HIS A 486 4.62 -2.63 1.82
N ASP A 487 4.49 -2.16 0.57
CA ASP A 487 5.65 -2.02 -0.35
C ASP A 487 6.19 -0.58 -0.37
N TYR A 488 7.10 -0.31 0.56
CA TYR A 488 7.83 0.96 0.64
C TYR A 488 8.65 1.28 -0.62
N PHE A 489 9.10 0.26 -1.35
CA PHE A 489 9.94 0.44 -2.53
C PHE A 489 9.12 0.87 -3.74
N LYS A 490 7.91 0.31 -3.90
CA LYS A 490 6.98 0.77 -4.94
C LYS A 490 6.57 2.22 -4.70
N TRP A 491 6.27 2.60 -3.46
CA TRP A 491 5.95 3.99 -3.11
C TRP A 491 7.07 4.99 -3.41
N GLY A 492 8.33 4.54 -3.54
CA GLY A 492 9.44 5.38 -4.02
C GLY A 492 9.27 5.92 -5.44
N ASP A 493 8.37 5.35 -6.25
CA ASP A 493 8.03 5.89 -7.57
C ASP A 493 7.26 7.22 -7.48
N TYR A 494 6.55 7.43 -6.36
CA TYR A 494 5.75 8.63 -6.07
C TYR A 494 6.47 9.56 -5.09
N LEU A 495 6.95 9.01 -3.97
CA LEU A 495 7.58 9.73 -2.85
C LEU A 495 9.04 10.07 -3.17
N THR A 496 9.33 11.36 -3.32
CA THR A 496 10.68 11.90 -3.47
C THR A 496 11.39 11.91 -2.12
N GLY A 497 12.58 11.31 -2.05
CA GLY A 497 13.25 11.04 -0.79
C GLY A 497 12.67 9.81 -0.09
N ASN A 498 11.34 9.67 0.01
CA ASN A 498 10.68 8.56 0.72
C ASN A 498 11.17 8.43 2.18
N GLY A 499 10.50 7.64 3.00
CA GLY A 499 10.94 7.41 4.36
C GLY A 499 10.17 6.31 5.06
N ASN A 500 10.46 6.16 6.34
CA ASN A 500 9.74 5.24 7.20
C ASN A 500 9.90 5.62 8.66
N ASP A 501 8.93 5.21 9.48
CA ASP A 501 8.85 5.57 10.89
C ASP A 501 8.96 4.34 11.80
N HIS A 502 9.63 3.27 11.35
CA HIS A 502 9.77 2.01 12.12
C HIS A 502 10.42 2.17 13.51
N ALA A 503 11.09 3.30 13.78
CA ALA A 503 11.70 3.60 15.06
C ALA A 503 10.84 4.52 15.94
N GLU A 504 9.62 4.83 15.53
CA GLU A 504 8.65 5.51 16.38
C GLU A 504 8.26 4.65 17.62
N GLY A 505 7.69 5.29 18.64
CA GLY A 505 7.38 4.64 19.92
C GLY A 505 8.58 4.42 20.85
N GLY A 506 9.79 4.77 20.42
CA GLY A 506 10.96 4.86 21.29
C GLY A 506 11.89 3.63 21.33
N TRP A 507 11.76 2.71 20.37
CA TRP A 507 12.43 1.41 20.38
C TRP A 507 13.85 1.46 19.80
N LEU A 508 14.86 1.68 20.67
CA LEU A 508 16.26 1.84 20.26
C LEU A 508 16.85 0.61 19.51
N ASP A 509 16.38 -0.58 19.86
CA ASP A 509 16.76 -1.87 19.26
C ASP A 509 16.32 -2.03 17.79
N ARG A 510 15.38 -1.19 17.33
CA ARG A 510 14.75 -1.27 15.99
C ARG A 510 15.30 -0.23 15.01
N ASN A 511 16.20 0.62 15.49
CA ASN A 511 16.88 1.64 14.71
C ASN A 511 17.56 1.07 13.46
N TYR A 512 18.19 -0.10 13.55
CA TYR A 512 18.91 -0.66 12.40
C TYR A 512 17.98 -1.09 11.27
N THR A 513 16.78 -1.57 11.55
CA THR A 513 15.82 -1.97 10.52
C THR A 513 15.31 -0.75 9.76
N GLY A 514 14.82 0.27 10.47
CA GLY A 514 14.31 1.50 9.83
C GLY A 514 15.39 2.27 9.08
N LEU A 515 16.61 2.36 9.63
CA LEU A 515 17.74 3.00 8.95
C LEU A 515 18.25 2.17 7.76
N SER A 516 18.25 0.83 7.87
CA SER A 516 18.56 -0.05 6.74
C SER A 516 17.55 0.11 5.62
N LEU A 517 16.26 0.17 5.94
CA LEU A 517 15.20 0.41 4.96
C LEU A 517 15.36 1.77 4.29
N ALA A 518 15.67 2.83 5.04
CA ALA A 518 15.97 4.15 4.48
C ALA A 518 17.18 4.14 3.53
N CYS A 519 18.28 3.51 3.91
CA CYS A 519 19.41 3.32 2.98
C CYS A 519 19.02 2.50 1.75
N SER A 520 18.07 1.58 1.90
CA SER A 520 17.63 0.69 0.83
C SER A 520 16.74 1.39 -0.18
N THR A 521 15.78 2.20 0.26
CA THR A 521 14.95 3.04 -0.61
C THR A 521 15.77 4.17 -1.22
N GLY A 522 16.62 4.82 -0.42
CA GLY A 522 17.38 5.99 -0.86
C GLY A 522 18.37 5.72 -2.00
N ILE A 523 18.89 4.48 -2.14
CA ILE A 523 19.75 4.13 -3.28
C ILE A 523 18.98 3.85 -4.57
N LEU A 524 17.65 3.71 -4.49
CA LEU A 524 16.76 3.48 -5.64
C LEU A 524 16.05 4.76 -6.07
N ASN A 525 15.85 5.69 -5.15
CA ASN A 525 15.16 6.94 -5.42
C ASN A 525 15.88 7.78 -6.48
N GLU A 526 15.11 8.47 -7.31
CA GLU A 526 15.64 9.40 -8.32
C GLU A 526 16.45 10.53 -7.67
N VAL A 527 15.96 11.06 -6.55
CA VAL A 527 16.78 11.87 -5.65
C VAL A 527 17.33 10.92 -4.58
N PRO A 528 18.66 10.70 -4.50
CA PRO A 528 19.28 9.69 -3.65
C PRO A 528 19.31 10.16 -2.19
N TYR A 529 18.12 10.26 -1.62
CA TYR A 529 17.82 10.68 -0.26
C TYR A 529 16.77 9.71 0.27
N SER A 530 16.79 9.45 1.58
CA SER A 530 15.70 8.86 2.33
C SER A 530 15.98 9.00 3.81
N TYR A 531 14.92 8.96 4.62
CA TYR A 531 15.01 9.10 6.06
C TYR A 531 14.35 7.91 6.76
N GLY A 532 14.87 7.58 7.94
CA GLY A 532 14.10 6.84 8.94
C GLY A 532 13.78 7.81 10.05
N ALA A 533 12.53 8.20 10.29
CA ALA A 533 12.22 9.10 11.41
C ALA A 533 12.07 8.32 12.71
N HIS A 534 11.92 9.05 13.80
CA HIS A 534 11.56 8.53 15.10
C HIS A 534 10.83 9.63 15.87
N TRP A 535 9.92 9.23 16.75
CA TRP A 535 9.25 10.13 17.67
C TRP A 535 8.99 9.43 19.02
N GLY A 536 8.70 10.20 20.06
CA GLY A 536 8.45 9.71 21.41
C GLY A 536 9.69 9.25 22.21
N MET A 537 10.90 9.38 21.67
CA MET A 537 12.15 9.03 22.36
C MET A 537 12.57 10.08 23.40
N PRO A 538 13.14 9.67 24.55
CA PRO A 538 13.91 10.58 25.41
C PRO A 538 15.06 11.22 24.63
N ASN A 539 15.42 12.47 24.97
CA ASN A 539 16.44 13.23 24.25
C ASN A 539 17.79 12.51 24.18
N GLU A 540 18.26 11.90 25.26
CA GLU A 540 19.54 11.19 25.29
C GLU A 540 19.55 9.95 24.37
N VAL A 541 18.39 9.34 24.17
CA VAL A 541 18.17 8.21 23.26
C VAL A 541 18.12 8.71 21.81
N SER A 542 17.38 9.79 21.56
CA SER A 542 17.30 10.47 20.27
C SER A 542 18.69 10.91 19.76
N GLU A 543 19.53 11.49 20.62
CA GLU A 543 20.90 11.91 20.26
C GLU A 543 21.79 10.73 19.83
N ARG A 544 21.71 9.58 20.51
CA ARG A 544 22.47 8.37 20.15
C ARG A 544 21.99 7.76 18.84
N ARG A 545 20.67 7.74 18.66
CA ARG A 545 20.02 7.28 17.43
C ARG A 545 20.40 8.17 16.25
N THR A 546 20.44 9.48 16.45
CA THR A 546 20.88 10.45 15.44
C THR A 546 22.33 10.22 15.03
N ALA A 547 23.23 9.89 15.96
CA ALA A 547 24.60 9.50 15.60
C ALA A 547 24.68 8.25 14.71
N LEU A 548 23.72 7.31 14.83
CA LEU A 548 23.60 6.19 13.89
C LEU A 548 23.10 6.63 12.52
N MET A 549 22.13 7.55 12.46
CA MET A 549 21.68 8.16 11.19
C MET A 549 22.83 8.83 10.44
N ASP A 550 23.66 9.58 11.17
CA ASP A 550 24.85 10.25 10.66
C ASP A 550 25.81 9.24 10.00
N THR A 551 25.95 8.05 10.59
CA THR A 551 26.81 6.96 10.05
C THR A 551 26.18 6.26 8.85
N PHE A 552 24.86 6.10 8.84
CA PHE A 552 24.13 5.42 7.76
C PHE A 552 23.94 6.32 6.53
N GLY A 553 24.03 7.64 6.71
CA GLY A 553 23.66 8.63 5.70
C GLY A 553 22.14 8.67 5.45
N ALA A 554 21.31 8.36 6.45
CA ALA A 554 19.85 8.27 6.33
C ALA A 554 19.17 9.52 6.90
N ALA A 555 19.41 10.69 6.29
CA ALA A 555 18.98 12.01 6.76
C ALA A 555 19.55 12.42 8.13
N GLY A 556 20.85 12.19 8.35
CA GLY A 556 21.57 12.64 9.54
C GLY A 556 21.77 14.17 9.57
N ARG A 557 22.52 14.65 10.56
CA ARG A 557 22.81 16.07 10.73
C ARG A 557 23.57 16.61 9.51
N SER A 558 23.22 17.83 9.09
CA SER A 558 23.68 18.44 7.84
C SER A 558 25.20 18.45 7.67
N PHE A 559 25.97 18.65 8.74
CA PHE A 559 27.43 18.70 8.66
C PHE A 559 28.08 17.34 8.41
N PHE A 560 27.46 16.24 8.86
CA PHE A 560 27.88 14.91 8.41
C PHE A 560 27.49 14.72 6.94
N GLY A 561 26.24 15.05 6.60
CA GLY A 561 25.72 15.05 5.22
C GLY A 561 26.70 15.69 4.24
N MET A 562 27.19 16.90 4.55
CA MET A 562 28.19 17.64 3.79
C MET A 562 29.53 16.91 3.61
N VAL A 563 29.99 16.17 4.61
CA VAL A 563 31.26 15.41 4.54
C VAL A 563 31.14 14.17 3.67
N HIS A 564 30.00 13.49 3.70
CA HIS A 564 29.77 12.24 2.94
C HIS A 564 28.88 12.43 1.70
N ASP A 565 28.69 13.68 1.24
CA ASP A 565 27.88 14.04 0.07
C ASP A 565 26.46 13.44 0.08
N MET A 566 25.82 13.44 1.26
CA MET A 566 24.52 12.81 1.52
C MET A 566 24.43 11.31 1.16
N ALA A 567 25.55 10.65 0.89
CA ALA A 567 25.56 9.25 0.48
C ALA A 567 25.13 8.31 1.61
N HIS A 568 24.28 7.34 1.28
CA HIS A 568 23.97 6.21 2.16
C HIS A 568 25.17 5.27 2.31
N ARG A 569 25.24 4.49 3.40
CA ARG A 569 26.30 3.50 3.63
C ARG A 569 26.38 2.42 2.56
N ASP A 570 27.59 1.99 2.22
CA ASP A 570 27.83 0.83 1.34
C ASP A 570 27.90 -0.48 2.13
N VAL A 571 27.33 -1.54 1.56
CA VAL A 571 27.36 -2.91 2.08
C VAL A 571 27.36 -3.92 0.95
N GLU A 572 27.83 -5.13 1.24
CA GLU A 572 27.98 -6.20 0.25
C GLU A 572 26.76 -7.14 0.16
N VAL A 573 25.82 -7.04 1.11
CA VAL A 573 24.68 -7.95 1.23
C VAL A 573 23.39 -7.23 0.83
N MET A 574 22.67 -7.81 -0.13
CA MET A 574 21.32 -7.43 -0.51
C MET A 574 20.35 -8.55 -0.11
N MET A 575 19.23 -8.20 0.54
CA MET A 575 18.18 -9.14 0.89
C MET A 575 16.90 -8.81 0.14
N LEU A 576 16.18 -9.83 -0.31
CA LEU A 576 14.86 -9.64 -0.87
C LEU A 576 13.86 -9.33 0.25
N TYR A 577 13.15 -8.22 0.12
CA TYR A 577 12.10 -7.81 1.05
C TYR A 577 10.87 -8.71 0.85
N PRO A 578 10.48 -9.53 1.85
CA PRO A 578 9.58 -10.66 1.66
C PRO A 578 8.12 -10.24 1.76
N LEU A 579 7.62 -9.59 0.70
CA LEU A 579 6.23 -9.14 0.61
C LEU A 579 5.21 -10.29 0.66
N ASP A 580 5.51 -11.42 0.03
CA ASP A 580 4.54 -12.49 -0.21
C ASP A 580 4.31 -13.44 0.98
N LEU A 581 4.94 -13.20 2.13
CA LEU A 581 4.68 -14.02 3.32
C LEU A 581 3.21 -13.94 3.75
N VAL A 582 2.63 -12.73 3.72
CA VAL A 582 1.21 -12.49 4.00
C VAL A 582 0.29 -13.23 3.02
N ALA A 583 0.71 -13.36 1.75
CA ALA A 583 -0.04 -14.07 0.73
C ALA A 583 -0.05 -15.59 0.93
N VAL A 584 0.92 -16.15 1.66
CA VAL A 584 0.96 -17.59 1.98
C VAL A 584 0.12 -17.89 3.22
N ASP A 585 0.23 -17.09 4.28
CA ASP A 585 -0.52 -17.23 5.52
C ASP A 585 -0.86 -15.84 6.08
N GLU A 586 -2.16 -15.50 6.11
CA GLU A 586 -2.70 -14.18 6.48
C GLU A 586 -2.66 -13.89 7.99
N ARG A 587 -1.71 -14.50 8.68
CA ARG A 587 -1.30 -14.13 10.03
C ARG A 587 0.03 -13.39 10.03
N PHE A 588 0.92 -13.72 9.08
CA PHE A 588 2.30 -13.27 9.09
C PHE A 588 2.49 -12.05 8.21
N GLY A 589 3.42 -11.20 8.65
CA GLY A 589 3.92 -10.06 7.90
C GLY A 589 5.36 -10.29 7.46
N SER A 590 6.00 -9.24 6.94
CA SER A 590 7.44 -9.31 6.67
C SER A 590 8.21 -9.47 7.99
N TRP A 591 9.19 -10.39 8.03
CA TRP A 591 10.11 -10.49 9.18
C TRP A 591 11.10 -9.31 9.22
N MET A 592 11.53 -8.94 10.42
CA MET A 592 12.57 -7.94 10.62
C MET A 592 13.96 -8.49 10.30
N ASN A 593 14.75 -7.68 9.60
CA ASN A 593 16.19 -7.79 9.60
C ASN A 593 16.79 -6.70 10.51
N GLN A 594 17.45 -7.11 11.60
CA GLN A 594 18.12 -6.20 12.54
C GLN A 594 19.58 -5.89 12.18
N TYR A 595 20.06 -6.37 11.04
CA TYR A 595 21.45 -6.26 10.68
C TYR A 595 21.73 -5.00 9.86
N ALA A 596 22.57 -4.14 10.41
CA ALA A 596 23.10 -2.95 9.76
C ALA A 596 23.94 -3.24 8.50
N TYR A 597 24.39 -4.48 8.29
CA TYR A 597 25.31 -4.84 7.20
C TYR A 597 24.62 -5.27 5.90
N ALA A 598 23.30 -5.09 5.78
CA ALA A 598 22.55 -5.46 4.58
C ALA A 598 21.59 -4.34 4.13
N ASN A 599 21.36 -4.27 2.82
CA ASN A 599 20.24 -3.53 2.24
C ASN A 599 19.13 -4.50 1.86
N GLN A 600 17.94 -3.96 1.64
CA GLN A 600 16.73 -4.69 1.26
C GLN A 600 16.24 -4.19 -0.12
N ILE A 601 15.56 -5.03 -0.87
CA ILE A 601 14.91 -4.65 -2.13
C ILE A 601 13.82 -5.66 -2.47
N THR A 602 12.72 -5.25 -3.08
CA THR A 602 11.75 -6.23 -3.60
C THR A 602 12.31 -6.95 -4.81
N GLN A 603 11.88 -8.19 -5.09
CA GLN A 603 12.30 -8.85 -6.34
C GLN A 603 11.91 -8.05 -7.58
N ALA A 604 10.78 -7.34 -7.55
CA ALA A 604 10.33 -6.50 -8.65
C ALA A 604 11.33 -5.35 -8.94
N LYS A 605 11.72 -4.59 -7.90
CA LYS A 605 12.69 -3.50 -8.06
C LYS A 605 14.09 -3.99 -8.39
N LEU A 606 14.49 -5.15 -7.87
CA LEU A 606 15.77 -5.77 -8.26
C LEU A 606 15.78 -6.14 -9.75
N VAL A 607 14.70 -6.73 -10.24
CA VAL A 607 14.56 -7.11 -11.66
C VAL A 607 14.45 -5.90 -12.57
N GLU A 608 13.83 -4.82 -12.09
CA GLU A 608 13.70 -3.54 -12.82
C GLU A 608 15.04 -2.83 -12.95
N MET A 609 15.76 -2.64 -11.85
CA MET A 609 16.90 -1.73 -11.75
C MET A 609 18.27 -2.42 -11.69
N GLY A 610 18.28 -3.71 -11.37
CA GLY A 610 19.49 -4.48 -11.11
C GLY A 610 20.04 -5.18 -12.34
N ARG A 611 21.35 -5.42 -12.28
CA ARG A 611 22.07 -6.26 -13.25
C ARG A 611 23.20 -7.01 -12.55
N VAL A 612 23.65 -8.12 -13.13
CA VAL A 612 24.76 -8.90 -12.59
C VAL A 612 26.04 -8.55 -13.33
N GLU A 613 27.10 -8.17 -12.60
CA GLU A 613 28.41 -7.82 -13.14
C GLU A 613 29.54 -8.28 -12.23
N ASN A 614 30.38 -9.20 -12.75
CA ASN A 614 31.61 -9.66 -12.10
C ASN A 614 31.37 -10.14 -10.65
N GLY A 615 30.45 -11.09 -10.46
CA GLY A 615 30.16 -11.69 -9.15
C GLY A 615 29.39 -10.78 -8.19
N ALA A 616 28.74 -9.73 -8.69
CA ALA A 616 27.91 -8.84 -7.89
C ALA A 616 26.62 -8.44 -8.61
N VAL A 617 25.56 -8.24 -7.84
CA VAL A 617 24.39 -7.48 -8.26
C VAL A 617 24.73 -6.00 -8.17
N VAL A 618 24.51 -5.26 -9.26
CA VAL A 618 24.72 -3.81 -9.35
C VAL A 618 23.39 -3.11 -9.44
N VAL A 619 23.09 -2.27 -8.44
CA VAL A 619 21.84 -1.50 -8.31
C VAL A 619 22.19 -0.11 -7.78
N GLY A 620 21.63 0.96 -8.37
CA GLY A 620 21.87 2.33 -7.89
C GLY A 620 23.35 2.74 -7.84
N GLY A 621 24.18 2.19 -8.74
CA GLY A 621 25.64 2.39 -8.75
C GLY A 621 26.42 1.61 -7.69
N ARG A 622 25.75 0.79 -6.87
CA ARG A 622 26.36 0.03 -5.76
C ARG A 622 26.47 -1.44 -6.09
N ARG A 623 27.43 -2.13 -5.47
CA ARG A 623 27.78 -3.53 -5.73
C ARG A 623 27.47 -4.41 -4.52
N PHE A 624 26.64 -5.43 -4.72
CA PHE A 624 26.26 -6.41 -3.71
C PHE A 624 26.75 -7.80 -4.14
N THR A 625 27.71 -8.38 -3.42
CA THR A 625 28.30 -9.69 -3.75
C THR A 625 27.48 -10.86 -3.24
N THR A 626 26.51 -10.59 -2.35
CA THR A 626 25.61 -11.59 -1.76
C THR A 626 24.16 -11.16 -1.92
N LEU A 627 23.33 -12.03 -2.52
CA LEU A 627 21.88 -11.87 -2.62
C LEU A 627 21.17 -12.93 -1.77
N CYS A 628 20.34 -12.51 -0.82
CA CYS A 628 19.57 -13.40 0.04
C CYS A 628 18.08 -13.34 -0.30
N ALA A 629 17.50 -14.44 -0.75
CA ALA A 629 16.05 -14.61 -0.79
C ALA A 629 15.55 -15.03 0.60
N LEU A 630 14.85 -14.14 1.31
CA LEU A 630 14.36 -14.42 2.66
C LEU A 630 13.15 -15.36 2.65
N PHE A 631 12.19 -15.07 1.77
CA PHE A 631 11.00 -15.86 1.50
C PHE A 631 10.36 -15.43 0.18
N GLU A 632 10.63 -16.18 -0.89
CA GLU A 632 10.12 -15.88 -2.23
C GLU A 632 9.31 -17.08 -2.76
N PRO A 633 8.00 -17.17 -2.44
CA PRO A 633 7.17 -18.31 -2.85
C PRO A 633 6.84 -18.29 -4.36
N PHE A 634 6.93 -17.11 -4.99
CA PHE A 634 6.63 -16.85 -6.40
C PHE A 634 7.75 -16.05 -7.06
N PRO A 635 8.96 -16.62 -7.19
CA PRO A 635 10.06 -15.89 -7.82
C PRO A 635 9.74 -15.68 -9.30
N SER A 636 9.99 -14.48 -9.81
CA SER A 636 9.95 -14.28 -11.27
C SER A 636 11.05 -15.12 -11.95
N PRO A 637 10.82 -15.59 -13.20
CA PRO A 637 11.84 -16.27 -13.97
C PRO A 637 13.15 -15.46 -14.04
N LYS A 638 13.04 -14.15 -14.30
CA LYS A 638 14.19 -13.25 -14.41
C LYS A 638 15.00 -13.16 -13.11
N LEU A 639 14.35 -13.21 -11.94
CA LEU A 639 15.05 -13.27 -10.66
C LEU A 639 15.93 -14.53 -10.56
N LEU A 640 15.38 -15.69 -10.93
CA LEU A 640 16.14 -16.95 -10.90
C LEU A 640 17.32 -16.94 -11.88
N ASP A 641 17.17 -16.30 -13.05
CA ASP A 641 18.30 -16.09 -13.97
C ASP A 641 19.38 -15.22 -13.35
N MET A 642 19.00 -14.07 -12.77
CA MET A 642 19.96 -13.18 -12.10
C MET A 642 20.69 -13.89 -10.96
N MET A 643 20.00 -14.73 -10.18
CA MET A 643 20.64 -15.52 -9.12
C MET A 643 21.66 -16.52 -9.68
N ARG A 644 21.32 -17.23 -10.76
CA ARG A 644 22.25 -18.16 -11.41
C ARG A 644 23.48 -17.42 -11.94
N ASP A 645 23.26 -16.34 -12.69
CA ASP A 645 24.35 -15.55 -13.26
C ASP A 645 25.25 -14.95 -12.17
N LEU A 646 24.68 -14.56 -11.02
CA LEU A 646 25.44 -14.10 -9.85
C LEU A 646 26.34 -15.21 -9.31
N ALA A 647 25.79 -16.41 -9.08
CA ALA A 647 26.54 -17.55 -8.56
C ALA A 647 27.64 -18.01 -9.53
N GLU A 648 27.34 -18.09 -10.83
CA GLU A 648 28.29 -18.49 -11.88
C GLU A 648 29.43 -17.48 -12.06
N SER A 649 29.17 -16.20 -11.83
CA SER A 649 30.19 -15.14 -11.89
C SER A 649 30.97 -14.93 -10.58
N GLY A 650 30.78 -15.79 -9.57
CA GLY A 650 31.55 -15.81 -8.32
C GLY A 650 30.92 -15.07 -7.13
N GLY A 651 29.69 -14.57 -7.28
CA GLY A 651 28.88 -14.04 -6.19
C GLY A 651 28.22 -15.14 -5.36
N ARG A 652 27.42 -14.74 -4.37
CA ARG A 652 26.74 -15.66 -3.45
C ARG A 652 25.23 -15.47 -3.52
N VAL A 653 24.52 -16.59 -3.64
CA VAL A 653 23.06 -16.64 -3.47
C VAL A 653 22.74 -17.44 -2.23
N VAL A 654 21.91 -16.88 -1.36
CA VAL A 654 21.35 -17.58 -0.20
C VAL A 654 19.86 -17.69 -0.40
N TRP A 655 19.32 -18.91 -0.38
CA TRP A 655 17.88 -19.15 -0.41
C TRP A 655 17.40 -19.61 0.95
N SER A 656 16.54 -18.81 1.57
CA SER A 656 15.81 -19.15 2.78
C SER A 656 14.35 -19.43 2.42
N GLY A 657 13.79 -20.49 3.02
CA GLY A 657 12.42 -20.92 2.78
C GLY A 657 12.30 -22.16 1.87
N PRO A 658 11.06 -22.63 1.66
CA PRO A 658 10.81 -23.83 0.87
C PRO A 658 11.13 -23.61 -0.63
N PRO A 659 11.34 -24.69 -1.40
CA PRO A 659 11.39 -24.60 -2.85
C PRO A 659 10.12 -23.96 -3.43
N PRO A 660 10.22 -23.06 -4.41
CA PRO A 660 9.07 -22.51 -5.10
C PRO A 660 8.44 -23.59 -5.98
N VAL A 661 7.10 -23.63 -6.00
CA VAL A 661 6.36 -24.55 -6.88
C VAL A 661 5.95 -23.82 -8.16
N LEU A 662 5.49 -22.57 -8.02
CA LEU A 662 5.04 -21.71 -9.11
C LEU A 662 5.88 -20.44 -9.16
N ASP A 663 6.02 -19.85 -10.35
CA ASP A 663 6.51 -18.48 -10.52
C ASP A 663 5.36 -17.46 -10.39
N ALA A 664 5.67 -16.18 -10.54
CA ALA A 664 4.70 -15.08 -10.46
C ALA A 664 3.64 -15.15 -11.59
N GLU A 665 3.98 -15.75 -12.73
CA GLU A 665 3.11 -15.97 -13.88
C GLU A 665 2.23 -17.23 -13.69
N GLY A 666 2.54 -18.09 -12.73
CA GLY A 666 1.81 -19.31 -12.41
C GLY A 666 2.31 -20.55 -13.16
N ASN A 667 3.49 -20.48 -13.76
CA ASN A 667 4.17 -21.63 -14.38
C ASN A 667 5.00 -22.40 -13.34
N PRO A 668 5.36 -23.67 -13.61
CA PRO A 668 6.25 -24.44 -12.74
C PRO A 668 7.62 -23.77 -12.54
N ALA A 669 8.03 -23.57 -11.29
CA ALA A 669 9.31 -22.95 -10.93
C ALA A 669 10.36 -23.93 -10.36
N LEU A 670 9.92 -25.13 -9.92
CA LEU A 670 10.75 -26.04 -9.14
C LEU A 670 12.03 -26.49 -9.86
N GLU A 671 11.91 -26.95 -11.11
CA GLU A 671 13.07 -27.45 -11.87
C GLU A 671 14.13 -26.37 -12.07
N ARG A 672 13.69 -25.15 -12.40
CA ARG A 672 14.56 -24.00 -12.59
C ARG A 672 15.26 -23.58 -11.30
N TRP A 673 14.55 -23.64 -10.18
CA TRP A 673 15.13 -23.39 -8.87
C TRP A 673 16.12 -24.49 -8.46
N GLN A 674 15.82 -25.76 -8.69
CA GLN A 674 16.74 -26.88 -8.40
C GLN A 674 18.05 -26.77 -9.20
N ALA A 675 17.97 -26.33 -10.47
CA ALA A 675 19.16 -26.09 -11.27
C ALA A 675 20.10 -25.02 -10.67
N LEU A 676 19.56 -24.09 -9.88
CA LEU A 676 20.34 -23.06 -9.17
C LEU A 676 20.95 -23.58 -7.86
N THR A 677 20.22 -24.40 -7.10
CA THR A 677 20.61 -24.77 -5.72
C THR A 677 21.32 -26.11 -5.59
N GLY A 678 21.32 -26.92 -6.65
CA GLY A 678 21.61 -28.36 -6.54
C GLY A 678 20.47 -29.11 -5.85
#